data_AF-A0A4Z1KZ28-F1
#
_entry.id   AF-A0A4Z1KZ28-F1
#
_cell.length_a   1.000
_cell.length_b   1.000
_cell.length_c   1.000
_cell.angle_alpha   90.00
_cell.angle_beta   90.00
_cell.angle_gamma   90.00
#
_symmetry.space_group_name_H-M   'P 1'
#
loop_
_entity.id
_entity.type
_entity.pdbx_description
1 polymer ?
#
loop_
_entity_poly.entity_id
_entity_poly.type
_entity_poly.pdbx_seq_one_letter_code
_entity_poly.pdbx_strand_id
1 'polypeptide(L)'
;MGRYGVILDAGSSGTRVHIYRWLNSAKALQNPDALTLKSLPKLETNKKWTKKIKPGVSTFGERPQDVGPEHLQQLLDHALDVVPKDQVSDTPIFLMATAGMRLLPQVQQNVLLSEICAYAQKHTKFDLPDCGLHIQVIPGETEGLYGWIAANYLLGGFDTPEEHAHGKGHHTYGFLDMGGASAQIAFAPNTTEAEKHANDLKLLRMRTMNGQPAEYKVFTTTWLGFGVNQARHRYVESLMDASYTKDTKELLDPCLPAGLKTTLDGDIVDGLKSPRKDPILLGTGRFDQCLAATYPLLDKDAPCADQPCLLHGQHVPAIDFDVNHFVGVSEYWHTTHEVFEMSHKDRAYDFTKYQALVKDFCSEEWDDIEKEVKKKKWGKKVDAKTAQEVCFKASWLINVLHDGIGVPRVGLEKPGPNYNATKEMMLHSKGKGFLDPFQAVDKIDGVEVSWTLGKMILYASGQVPPASEDALPVGFGSNTLGVPTDFQLAGSNANPVTQDDDDWSDAADDLIEKAHSRSTPGLLLFFFLVVVFAYLFRKRDRRLRLYRGVTTIIRRNRRPGSPKKGSRGFFGTGKLFGSRGSTSYERVLEDGDAAAEFELGDIDSSEENDNSDGSEGSRVGRSSGLATPKLNVVNFEAANYFDNNSQHGQGVGLGLGSGIPNAWSRSGLVVRTESRERLAPTLHSLGAGRRSRTGSPTRKSPLMTPLEES
;
A
#
# COMPACT_ATOMS: atom_id res chain seq x y z
N MET A 1 -20.38 19.78 -13.86
CA MET A 1 -19.11 19.24 -13.35
C MET A 1 -19.17 17.83 -12.77
N GLY A 2 -18.02 17.14 -12.81
CA GLY A 2 -17.65 16.09 -11.85
C GLY A 2 -16.93 16.69 -10.63
N ARG A 3 -16.98 16.01 -9.48
CA ARG A 3 -16.34 16.44 -8.23
C ARG A 3 -14.95 15.80 -8.08
N TYR A 4 -14.08 16.48 -7.35
CA TYR A 4 -12.75 15.99 -7.00
C TYR A 4 -12.61 15.82 -5.48
N GLY A 5 -11.59 15.08 -5.05
CA GLY A 5 -11.16 15.01 -3.65
C GLY A 5 -9.65 14.72 -3.59
N VAL A 6 -8.94 15.44 -2.71
CA VAL A 6 -7.49 15.33 -2.53
C VAL A 6 -7.22 14.73 -1.15
N ILE A 7 -6.34 13.74 -1.06
CA ILE A 7 -5.94 13.15 0.22
C ILE A 7 -4.44 12.85 0.27
N LEU A 8 -3.81 13.33 1.33
CA LEU A 8 -2.40 13.11 1.63
C LEU A 8 -2.29 11.96 2.67
N ASP A 9 -1.86 10.79 2.20
CA ASP A 9 -1.40 9.67 3.03
C ASP A 9 -0.06 10.05 3.66
N ALA A 10 -0.08 10.37 4.95
CA ALA A 10 1.09 10.75 5.72
C ALA A 10 1.67 9.53 6.49
N GLY A 11 2.15 8.56 5.72
CA GLY A 11 2.80 7.34 6.20
C GLY A 11 4.20 7.55 6.81
N SER A 12 4.71 6.52 7.50
CA SER A 12 6.01 6.58 8.18
C SER A 12 7.23 6.63 7.24
N SER A 13 7.13 6.01 6.05
CA SER A 13 8.23 5.93 5.08
C SER A 13 8.24 7.04 4.03
N GLY A 14 7.22 7.91 4.03
CA GLY A 14 6.99 8.89 2.99
C GLY A 14 5.54 9.40 3.01
N THR A 15 5.29 10.51 2.33
CA THR A 15 3.94 11.06 2.15
C THR A 15 3.52 10.92 0.69
N ARG A 16 2.28 10.51 0.45
CA ARG A 16 1.68 10.42 -0.89
C ARG A 16 0.47 11.33 -0.98
N VAL A 17 0.37 12.13 -2.04
CA VAL A 17 -0.91 12.72 -2.42
C VAL A 17 -1.62 11.78 -3.40
N HIS A 18 -2.91 11.58 -3.19
CA HIS A 18 -3.83 10.89 -4.10
C HIS A 18 -5.00 11.81 -4.42
N ILE A 19 -5.39 11.84 -5.69
CA ILE A 19 -6.48 12.68 -6.19
C ILE A 19 -7.49 11.76 -6.88
N TYR A 20 -8.75 11.95 -6.53
CA TYR A 20 -9.88 11.17 -7.03
C TYR A 20 -10.91 12.08 -7.66
N ARG A 21 -11.60 11.59 -8.70
CA ARG A 21 -12.71 12.26 -9.39
C ARG A 21 -13.93 11.34 -9.34
N TRP A 22 -15.13 11.90 -9.18
CA TRP A 22 -16.39 11.16 -9.35
C TRP A 22 -17.45 12.07 -9.99
N LEU A 23 -18.50 11.47 -10.57
CA LEU A 23 -19.62 12.25 -11.09
C LEU A 23 -20.50 12.77 -9.95
N ASN A 24 -21.04 13.98 -10.10
CA ASN A 24 -22.14 14.45 -9.26
C ASN A 24 -23.33 13.46 -9.39
N SER A 25 -23.93 13.08 -8.26
CA SER A 25 -25.05 12.13 -8.19
C SER A 25 -26.20 12.50 -9.14
N ALA A 26 -26.57 13.78 -9.23
CA ALA A 26 -27.61 14.24 -10.15
C ALA A 26 -27.25 14.02 -11.64
N LYS A 27 -25.96 14.14 -12.00
CA LYS A 27 -25.49 13.91 -13.39
C LYS A 27 -25.35 12.41 -13.69
N ALA A 28 -24.85 11.63 -12.74
CA ALA A 28 -24.76 10.17 -12.85
C ALA A 28 -26.14 9.50 -13.02
N LEU A 29 -27.19 10.11 -12.45
CA LEU A 29 -28.58 9.64 -12.54
C LEU A 29 -29.34 10.13 -13.80
N GLN A 30 -28.68 10.76 -14.79
CA GLN A 30 -29.36 11.19 -16.02
C GLN A 30 -29.69 10.03 -16.98
N ASN A 31 -28.86 8.99 -17.04
CA ASN A 31 -29.12 7.75 -17.81
C ASN A 31 -28.51 6.51 -17.10
N PRO A 32 -28.89 6.21 -15.85
CA PRO A 32 -28.28 5.13 -15.08
C PRO A 32 -28.84 3.77 -15.54
N ASP A 33 -27.97 2.78 -15.65
CA ASP A 33 -28.42 1.38 -15.74
C ASP A 33 -28.81 0.85 -14.34
N ALA A 34 -29.45 -0.32 -14.31
CA ALA A 34 -29.96 -0.90 -13.07
C ALA A 34 -28.86 -1.31 -12.07
N LEU A 35 -27.62 -1.47 -12.54
CA LEU A 35 -26.44 -1.76 -11.71
C LEU A 35 -25.91 -0.46 -11.08
N THR A 36 -25.72 0.58 -11.88
CA THR A 36 -25.29 1.92 -11.43
C THR A 36 -26.21 2.48 -10.35
N LEU A 37 -27.51 2.22 -10.42
CA LEU A 37 -28.46 2.62 -9.36
C LEU A 37 -28.20 1.94 -8.01
N LYS A 38 -27.70 0.70 -8.02
CA LYS A 38 -27.45 -0.13 -6.84
C LYS A 38 -26.00 -0.07 -6.37
N SER A 39 -25.08 0.45 -7.18
CA SER A 39 -23.67 0.57 -6.83
C SER A 39 -23.40 1.74 -5.89
N LEU A 40 -22.19 1.76 -5.34
CA LEU A 40 -21.60 2.98 -4.78
C LEU A 40 -21.19 3.96 -5.90
N PRO A 41 -20.89 5.24 -5.57
CA PRO A 41 -20.38 6.20 -6.56
C PRO A 41 -19.11 5.69 -7.24
N LYS A 42 -19.02 5.87 -8.57
CA LYS A 42 -17.82 5.48 -9.33
C LYS A 42 -16.73 6.54 -9.18
N LEU A 43 -15.61 6.15 -8.58
CA LEU A 43 -14.41 6.97 -8.42
C LEU A 43 -13.39 6.59 -9.48
N GLU A 44 -12.74 7.62 -10.02
CA GLU A 44 -11.68 7.54 -11.01
C GLU A 44 -10.40 8.14 -10.41
N THR A 45 -9.28 7.50 -10.68
CA THR A 45 -7.94 8.02 -10.35
C THR A 45 -6.94 7.50 -11.38
N ASN A 46 -5.76 8.11 -11.48
CA ASN A 46 -4.72 7.64 -12.39
C ASN A 46 -3.31 7.88 -11.83
N LYS A 47 -2.29 7.26 -12.44
CA LYS A 47 -0.88 7.34 -12.00
C LYS A 47 -0.27 8.75 -12.07
N LYS A 48 -0.83 9.67 -12.87
CA LYS A 48 -0.40 11.08 -12.95
C LYS A 48 -1.09 11.98 -11.91
N TRP A 49 -2.08 11.45 -11.21
CA TRP A 49 -2.82 12.10 -10.13
C TRP A 49 -2.34 11.63 -8.74
N THR A 50 -1.20 10.92 -8.69
CA THR A 50 -0.56 10.50 -7.45
C THR A 50 0.92 10.89 -7.46
N LYS A 51 1.43 11.32 -6.31
CA LYS A 51 2.85 11.66 -6.14
C LYS A 51 3.32 11.29 -4.74
N LYS A 52 4.42 10.55 -4.65
CA LYS A 52 5.08 10.16 -3.40
C LYS A 52 6.38 10.94 -3.21
N ILE A 53 6.63 11.37 -1.97
CA ILE A 53 7.89 11.93 -1.50
C ILE A 53 8.35 11.21 -0.23
N LYS A 54 9.63 11.37 0.11
CA LYS A 54 10.27 10.83 1.33
C LYS A 54 11.09 11.96 1.98
N PRO A 55 11.28 11.99 3.32
CA PRO A 55 10.84 11.03 4.34
C PRO A 55 9.33 11.15 4.69
N GLY A 56 8.84 10.50 5.74
CA GLY A 56 7.48 10.74 6.26
C GLY A 56 7.41 12.01 7.12
N VAL A 57 6.22 12.64 7.22
CA VAL A 57 6.02 13.88 8.02
C VAL A 57 6.47 13.75 9.47
N SER A 58 6.43 12.55 10.06
CA SER A 58 6.84 12.33 11.45
C SER A 58 8.32 12.65 11.72
N THR A 59 9.17 12.72 10.68
CA THR A 59 10.55 13.18 10.81
C THR A 59 10.69 14.68 11.13
N PHE A 60 9.62 15.45 10.96
CA PHE A 60 9.57 16.88 11.29
C PHE A 60 9.08 17.17 12.72
N GLY A 61 8.93 16.14 13.58
CA GLY A 61 8.43 16.31 14.96
C GLY A 61 9.21 17.30 15.83
N GLU A 62 10.53 17.41 15.63
CA GLU A 62 11.42 18.38 16.30
C GLU A 62 11.58 19.71 15.53
N ARG A 63 11.07 19.80 14.30
CA ARG A 63 11.22 20.95 13.38
C ARG A 63 9.93 21.23 12.57
N PRO A 64 8.78 21.42 13.25
CA PRO A 64 7.48 21.42 12.59
C PRO A 64 7.29 22.56 11.58
N GLN A 65 7.93 23.72 11.80
CA GLN A 65 7.90 24.86 10.87
C GLN A 65 8.43 24.54 9.46
N ASP A 66 9.29 23.52 9.33
CA ASP A 66 9.96 23.19 8.06
C ASP A 66 9.14 22.21 7.21
N VAL A 67 8.10 21.56 7.77
CA VAL A 67 7.26 20.57 7.05
C VAL A 67 6.53 21.19 5.86
N GLY A 68 6.11 22.46 5.97
CA GLY A 68 5.43 23.18 4.90
C GLY A 68 6.32 23.32 3.65
N PRO A 69 7.40 24.14 3.73
CA PRO A 69 8.24 24.44 2.57
C PRO A 69 9.09 23.26 2.08
N GLU A 70 9.59 22.39 2.96
CA GLU A 70 10.50 21.31 2.55
C GLU A 70 9.77 20.05 2.09
N HIS A 71 8.49 19.88 2.47
CA HIS A 71 7.76 18.62 2.27
C HIS A 71 6.40 18.82 1.61
N LEU A 72 5.48 19.59 2.22
CA LEU A 72 4.11 19.70 1.72
C LEU A 72 4.00 20.46 0.39
N GLN A 73 4.79 21.53 0.20
CA GLN A 73 4.71 22.40 -0.98
C GLN A 73 4.69 21.58 -2.29
N GLN A 74 5.58 20.60 -2.43
CA GLN A 74 5.71 19.79 -3.64
C GLN A 74 4.52 18.84 -3.93
N LEU A 75 3.71 18.54 -2.91
CA LEU A 75 2.49 17.73 -3.00
C LEU A 75 1.25 18.61 -3.24
N LEU A 76 1.19 19.76 -2.58
CA LEU A 76 0.12 20.74 -2.74
C LEU A 76 0.14 21.34 -4.16
N ASP A 77 1.32 21.69 -4.68
CA ASP A 77 1.49 22.16 -6.05
C ASP A 77 1.02 21.10 -7.05
N HIS A 78 1.38 19.84 -6.83
CA HIS A 78 0.93 18.74 -7.69
C HIS A 78 -0.60 18.54 -7.67
N ALA A 79 -1.25 18.77 -6.53
CA ALA A 79 -2.71 18.76 -6.45
C ALA A 79 -3.34 19.94 -7.22
N LEU A 80 -2.76 21.14 -7.11
CA LEU A 80 -3.22 22.34 -7.83
C LEU A 80 -2.97 22.26 -9.35
N ASP A 81 -1.96 21.51 -9.80
CA ASP A 81 -1.70 21.25 -11.22
C ASP A 81 -2.72 20.26 -11.84
N VAL A 82 -3.30 19.37 -11.02
CA VAL A 82 -4.23 18.31 -11.46
C VAL A 82 -5.69 18.75 -11.35
N VAL A 83 -6.07 19.46 -10.29
CA VAL A 83 -7.46 19.89 -10.06
C VAL A 83 -7.74 21.16 -10.89
N PRO A 84 -8.83 21.22 -11.68
CA PRO A 84 -9.21 22.41 -12.43
C PRO A 84 -9.36 23.63 -11.51
N LYS A 85 -8.87 24.81 -11.95
CA LYS A 85 -8.72 26.00 -11.10
C LYS A 85 -10.03 26.52 -10.51
N ASP A 86 -11.13 26.33 -11.23
CA ASP A 86 -12.50 26.62 -10.83
C ASP A 86 -13.07 25.60 -9.83
N GLN A 87 -12.58 24.35 -9.84
CA GLN A 87 -12.98 23.30 -8.90
C GLN A 87 -12.19 23.31 -7.60
N VAL A 88 -11.08 24.05 -7.50
CA VAL A 88 -10.21 24.05 -6.30
C VAL A 88 -10.98 24.40 -5.03
N SER A 89 -11.86 25.42 -5.05
CA SER A 89 -12.63 25.84 -3.86
C SER A 89 -13.63 24.81 -3.35
N ASP A 90 -14.08 23.92 -4.23
CA ASP A 90 -15.13 22.94 -3.97
C ASP A 90 -14.53 21.53 -3.74
N THR A 91 -13.21 21.43 -3.88
CA THR A 91 -12.44 20.19 -3.75
C THR A 91 -11.91 20.08 -2.32
N PRO A 92 -12.42 19.13 -1.50
CA PRO A 92 -11.91 18.90 -0.17
C PRO A 92 -10.50 18.35 -0.20
N ILE A 93 -9.66 18.87 0.68
CA ILE A 93 -8.32 18.32 0.94
C ILE A 93 -8.28 17.69 2.33
N PHE A 94 -7.69 16.51 2.43
CA PHE A 94 -7.41 15.80 3.68
C PHE A 94 -5.91 15.53 3.80
N LEU A 95 -5.36 15.60 5.01
CA LEU A 95 -4.09 14.96 5.34
C LEU A 95 -4.32 14.04 6.53
N MET A 96 -4.16 12.75 6.30
CA MET A 96 -4.41 11.72 7.30
C MET A 96 -3.09 10.99 7.54
N ALA A 97 -2.51 11.22 8.71
CA ALA A 97 -1.24 10.63 9.10
C ALA A 97 -1.46 9.33 9.87
N THR A 98 -0.59 8.35 9.62
CA THR A 98 -0.78 6.99 10.10
C THR A 98 0.25 6.64 11.19
N ALA A 99 0.72 5.39 11.25
CA ALA A 99 1.56 4.87 12.32
C ALA A 99 2.84 5.68 12.59
N GLY A 100 3.41 6.36 11.58
CA GLY A 100 4.61 7.20 11.78
C GLY A 100 4.38 8.35 12.77
N MET A 101 3.23 9.01 12.69
CA MET A 101 2.85 10.07 13.63
C MET A 101 2.38 9.51 14.97
N ARG A 102 1.72 8.34 14.99
CA ARG A 102 1.31 7.63 16.22
C ARG A 102 2.49 7.30 17.15
N LEU A 103 3.72 7.21 16.62
CA LEU A 103 4.94 6.98 17.39
C LEU A 103 5.55 8.26 18.03
N LEU A 104 5.12 9.46 17.62
CA LEU A 104 5.62 10.71 18.20
C LEU A 104 4.92 11.05 19.53
N PRO A 105 5.58 11.79 20.44
CA PRO A 105 4.91 12.41 21.59
C PRO A 105 3.72 13.28 21.17
N GLN A 106 2.61 13.22 21.92
CA GLN A 106 1.35 13.93 21.56
C GLN A 106 1.53 15.44 21.33
N VAL A 107 2.44 16.09 22.05
CA VAL A 107 2.75 17.52 21.86
C VAL A 107 3.34 17.77 20.47
N GLN A 108 4.28 16.94 20.02
CA GLN A 108 4.87 17.05 18.68
C GLN A 108 3.82 16.77 17.60
N GLN A 109 2.95 15.77 17.80
CA GLN A 109 1.84 15.50 16.88
C GLN A 109 0.95 16.74 16.71
N ASN A 110 0.51 17.34 17.82
CA ASN A 110 -0.42 18.48 17.81
C ASN A 110 0.20 19.73 17.15
N VAL A 111 1.46 20.06 17.48
CA VAL A 111 2.14 21.21 16.87
C VAL A 111 2.36 20.98 15.37
N LEU A 112 2.79 19.78 14.97
CA LEU A 112 3.03 19.46 13.57
C LEU A 112 1.73 19.46 12.75
N LEU A 113 0.62 18.90 13.25
CA LEU A 113 -0.69 19.01 12.58
C LEU A 113 -1.17 20.46 12.45
N SER A 114 -0.91 21.31 13.45
CA SER A 114 -1.25 22.74 13.42
C SER A 114 -0.49 23.48 12.32
N GLU A 115 0.83 23.26 12.21
CA GLU A 115 1.65 23.84 11.13
C GLU A 115 1.22 23.32 9.75
N ILE A 116 0.92 22.02 9.62
CA ILE A 116 0.37 21.42 8.39
C ILE A 116 -0.93 22.12 7.98
N CYS A 117 -1.86 22.36 8.92
CA CYS A 117 -3.13 23.06 8.61
C CYS A 117 -2.91 24.52 8.21
N ALA A 118 -2.14 25.27 9.00
CA ALA A 118 -1.83 26.67 8.72
C ALA A 118 -1.14 26.85 7.36
N TYR A 119 -0.27 25.91 6.98
CA TYR A 119 0.39 25.91 5.67
C TYR A 119 -0.61 25.65 4.54
N ALA A 120 -1.43 24.60 4.64
CA ALA A 120 -2.42 24.25 3.63
C ALA A 120 -3.45 25.37 3.38
N GLN A 121 -3.97 25.98 4.44
CA GLN A 121 -4.93 27.11 4.37
C GLN A 121 -4.30 28.37 3.75
N LYS A 122 -3.02 28.62 4.01
CA LYS A 122 -2.31 29.81 3.51
C LYS A 122 -1.86 29.67 2.06
N HIS A 123 -1.49 28.46 1.63
CA HIS A 123 -0.88 28.21 0.32
C HIS A 123 -1.86 27.65 -0.73
N THR A 124 -3.06 27.20 -0.33
CA THR A 124 -4.08 26.67 -1.26
C THR A 124 -5.44 27.30 -1.03
N LYS A 125 -6.41 27.00 -1.92
CA LYS A 125 -7.83 27.35 -1.74
C LYS A 125 -8.73 26.11 -1.66
N PHE A 126 -8.17 24.95 -1.37
CA PHE A 126 -8.95 23.72 -1.23
C PHE A 126 -9.93 23.82 -0.06
N ASP A 127 -11.05 23.09 -0.15
CA ASP A 127 -12.05 23.05 0.92
C ASP A 127 -11.46 22.37 2.16
N LEU A 128 -11.29 23.18 3.20
CA LEU A 128 -10.66 22.81 4.47
C LEU A 128 -11.31 23.60 5.63
N PRO A 129 -12.61 23.38 5.90
CA PRO A 129 -13.38 24.17 6.86
C PRO A 129 -13.03 23.86 8.32
N ASP A 130 -12.55 22.64 8.61
CA ASP A 130 -12.17 22.17 9.94
C ASP A 130 -10.81 21.45 9.88
N CYS A 131 -9.78 22.05 10.48
CA CYS A 131 -8.45 21.44 10.61
C CYS A 131 -8.50 20.06 11.29
N GLY A 132 -9.29 19.89 12.35
CA GLY A 132 -9.31 18.66 13.15
C GLY A 132 -9.95 17.48 12.43
N LEU A 133 -10.92 17.74 11.55
CA LEU A 133 -11.52 16.70 10.71
C LEU A 133 -10.71 16.41 9.44
N HIS A 134 -10.06 17.43 8.88
CA HIS A 134 -9.32 17.29 7.63
C HIS A 134 -7.85 16.89 7.81
N ILE A 135 -7.20 17.31 8.89
CA ILE A 135 -5.75 17.20 9.13
C ILE A 135 -5.53 16.54 10.50
N GLN A 136 -5.39 15.23 10.50
CA GLN A 136 -5.42 14.41 11.73
C GLN A 136 -4.51 13.18 11.66
N VAL A 137 -4.17 12.64 12.83
CA VAL A 137 -3.59 11.29 12.97
C VAL A 137 -4.75 10.30 13.09
N ILE A 138 -4.88 9.38 12.14
CA ILE A 138 -5.98 8.40 12.15
C ILE A 138 -5.66 7.18 13.03
N PRO A 139 -6.65 6.62 13.74
CA PRO A 139 -6.53 5.30 14.38
C PRO A 139 -6.23 4.22 13.33
N GLY A 140 -5.44 3.21 13.68
CA GLY A 140 -5.09 2.14 12.74
C GLY A 140 -6.27 1.23 12.41
N GLU A 141 -7.28 1.19 13.28
CA GLU A 141 -8.58 0.54 13.05
C GLU A 141 -9.46 1.34 12.08
N THR A 142 -9.22 2.65 11.93
CA THR A 142 -9.87 3.48 10.90
C THR A 142 -9.15 3.32 9.57
N GLU A 143 -7.81 3.27 9.58
CA GLU A 143 -6.96 2.94 8.44
C GLU A 143 -7.33 1.55 7.85
N GLY A 144 -7.45 0.53 8.71
CA GLY A 144 -7.88 -0.82 8.33
C GLY A 144 -9.31 -0.89 7.78
N LEU A 145 -10.28 -0.20 8.40
CA LEU A 145 -11.65 -0.13 7.90
C LEU A 145 -11.73 0.55 6.52
N TYR A 146 -11.00 1.65 6.31
CA TYR A 146 -10.95 2.29 5.00
C TYR A 146 -10.27 1.39 3.95
N GLY A 147 -9.20 0.66 4.30
CA GLY A 147 -8.61 -0.35 3.41
C GLY A 147 -9.59 -1.46 3.03
N TRP A 148 -10.40 -1.94 3.98
CA TRP A 148 -11.47 -2.91 3.73
C TRP A 148 -12.54 -2.41 2.76
N ILE A 149 -12.95 -1.14 2.89
CA ILE A 149 -13.87 -0.48 1.93
C ILE A 149 -13.22 -0.46 0.54
N ALA A 150 -11.96 -0.04 0.43
CA ALA A 150 -11.27 0.04 -0.85
C ALA A 150 -11.15 -1.33 -1.55
N ALA A 151 -10.77 -2.37 -0.81
CA ALA A 151 -10.64 -3.73 -1.35
C ALA A 151 -11.98 -4.28 -1.85
N ASN A 152 -13.05 -4.17 -1.05
CA ASN A 152 -14.37 -4.68 -1.43
C ASN A 152 -15.05 -3.89 -2.54
N TYR A 153 -14.78 -2.58 -2.62
CA TYR A 153 -15.22 -1.74 -3.73
C TYR A 153 -14.54 -2.15 -5.03
N LEU A 154 -13.20 -2.25 -5.04
CA LEU A 154 -12.45 -2.61 -6.25
C LEU A 154 -12.72 -4.05 -6.70
N LEU A 155 -13.07 -4.95 -5.78
CA LEU A 155 -13.44 -6.33 -6.11
C LEU A 155 -14.90 -6.52 -6.53
N GLY A 156 -15.77 -5.51 -6.44
CA GLY A 156 -17.20 -5.69 -6.69
C GLY A 156 -17.97 -6.39 -5.55
N GLY A 157 -17.34 -6.63 -4.40
CA GLY A 157 -17.95 -7.27 -3.23
C GLY A 157 -19.15 -6.51 -2.65
N PHE A 158 -19.29 -5.21 -2.95
CA PHE A 158 -20.49 -4.43 -2.63
C PHE A 158 -21.54 -4.42 -3.75
N ASP A 159 -21.11 -4.31 -5.01
CA ASP A 159 -21.98 -4.03 -6.15
C ASP A 159 -22.58 -5.31 -6.79
N THR A 160 -21.84 -6.43 -6.76
CA THR A 160 -22.30 -7.74 -7.27
C THR A 160 -22.16 -8.91 -6.26
N PRO A 161 -22.78 -8.86 -5.06
CA PRO A 161 -22.64 -9.89 -4.01
C PRO A 161 -22.85 -11.35 -4.47
N GLU A 162 -23.73 -11.60 -5.45
CA GLU A 162 -23.98 -12.95 -5.98
C GLU A 162 -22.84 -13.50 -6.84
N GLU A 163 -22.03 -12.63 -7.46
CA GLU A 163 -20.83 -13.04 -8.22
C GLU A 163 -19.67 -13.38 -7.27
N HIS A 164 -19.64 -12.72 -6.11
CA HIS A 164 -18.65 -12.85 -5.04
C HIS A 164 -19.08 -13.75 -3.88
N ALA A 165 -20.14 -14.55 -4.03
CA ALA A 165 -20.63 -15.41 -2.96
C ALA A 165 -19.64 -16.53 -2.59
N HIS A 166 -18.97 -16.40 -1.43
CA HIS A 166 -18.01 -17.35 -0.89
C HIS A 166 -18.68 -18.55 -0.19
N GLY A 167 -19.97 -18.40 0.16
CA GLY A 167 -20.75 -19.41 0.87
C GLY A 167 -21.19 -18.92 2.24
N LYS A 168 -22.08 -19.67 2.91
CA LYS A 168 -22.66 -19.31 4.22
C LYS A 168 -23.31 -17.91 4.29
N GLY A 169 -23.67 -17.30 3.14
CA GLY A 169 -24.18 -15.92 3.04
C GLY A 169 -23.10 -14.83 3.01
N HIS A 170 -21.82 -15.21 2.95
CA HIS A 170 -20.68 -14.30 2.87
C HIS A 170 -20.32 -13.97 1.41
N HIS A 171 -19.87 -12.73 1.18
CA HIS A 171 -19.54 -12.19 -0.14
C HIS A 171 -18.47 -11.08 -0.10
N THR A 172 -17.83 -10.86 1.05
CA THR A 172 -16.87 -9.75 1.24
C THR A 172 -15.49 -10.28 1.55
N TYR A 173 -14.47 -9.54 1.12
CA TYR A 173 -13.08 -9.88 1.32
C TYR A 173 -12.57 -9.30 2.62
N GLY A 174 -11.77 -10.08 3.36
CA GLY A 174 -10.93 -9.54 4.43
C GLY A 174 -9.79 -8.70 3.85
N PHE A 175 -9.28 -7.77 4.65
CA PHE A 175 -8.21 -6.86 4.28
C PHE A 175 -7.07 -6.96 5.28
N LEU A 176 -5.85 -7.11 4.77
CA LEU A 176 -4.59 -7.10 5.53
C LEU A 176 -3.67 -6.02 4.97
N ASP A 177 -3.22 -5.12 5.83
CA ASP A 177 -2.17 -4.16 5.51
C ASP A 177 -0.98 -4.39 6.44
N MET A 178 0.23 -4.28 5.88
CA MET A 178 1.47 -4.24 6.62
C MET A 178 2.28 -3.07 6.09
N GLY A 179 2.27 -1.98 6.84
CA GLY A 179 3.13 -0.83 6.57
C GLY A 179 4.50 -0.96 7.24
N GLY A 180 5.28 0.12 7.20
CA GLY A 180 6.58 0.16 7.86
C GLY A 180 6.50 0.17 9.40
N ALA A 181 5.40 0.65 9.99
CA ALA A 181 5.30 0.87 11.44
C ALA A 181 4.09 0.19 12.15
N SER A 182 3.03 -0.16 11.43
CA SER A 182 1.95 -1.01 11.96
C SER A 182 1.51 -2.06 10.95
N ALA A 183 0.80 -3.06 11.44
CA ALA A 183 -0.06 -3.94 10.63
C ALA A 183 -1.52 -3.74 11.01
N GLN A 184 -2.43 -4.09 10.11
CA GLN A 184 -3.87 -3.90 10.24
C GLN A 184 -4.60 -5.13 9.70
N ILE A 185 -5.71 -5.48 10.34
CA ILE A 185 -6.69 -6.46 9.84
C ILE A 185 -8.08 -5.83 9.88
N ALA A 186 -8.90 -6.11 8.87
CA ALA A 186 -10.31 -5.77 8.85
C ALA A 186 -11.10 -6.82 8.05
N PHE A 187 -12.24 -7.29 8.58
CA PHE A 187 -13.11 -8.24 7.89
C PHE A 187 -14.53 -8.23 8.49
N ALA A 188 -15.52 -8.67 7.72
CA ALA A 188 -16.82 -9.04 8.26
C ALA A 188 -16.75 -10.51 8.74
N PRO A 189 -16.99 -10.83 10.03
CA PRO A 189 -17.06 -12.21 10.50
C PRO A 189 -18.25 -12.97 9.88
N ASN A 190 -18.28 -14.29 10.04
CA ASN A 190 -19.48 -15.07 9.72
C ASN A 190 -20.63 -14.71 10.69
N THR A 191 -21.88 -15.06 10.35
CA THR A 191 -23.08 -14.67 11.13
C THR A 191 -22.98 -15.01 12.61
N THR A 192 -22.49 -16.20 12.95
CA THR A 192 -22.39 -16.68 14.34
C THR A 192 -21.38 -15.87 15.15
N GLU A 193 -20.19 -15.64 14.61
CA GLU A 193 -19.18 -14.81 15.28
C GLU A 193 -19.59 -13.33 15.31
N ALA A 194 -20.30 -12.85 14.29
CA ALA A 194 -20.80 -11.47 14.24
C ALA A 194 -21.96 -11.20 15.24
N GLU A 195 -22.72 -12.21 15.62
CA GLU A 195 -23.71 -12.15 16.70
C GLU A 195 -23.02 -12.23 18.08
N LYS A 196 -22.08 -13.15 18.25
CA LYS A 196 -21.33 -13.37 19.50
C LYS A 196 -20.47 -12.17 19.89
N HIS A 197 -19.75 -11.58 18.93
CA HIS A 197 -18.83 -10.46 19.10
C HIS A 197 -19.43 -9.13 18.63
N ALA A 198 -20.76 -8.98 18.69
CA ALA A 198 -21.45 -7.81 18.13
C ALA A 198 -20.95 -6.46 18.68
N ASN A 199 -20.45 -6.41 19.92
CA ASN A 199 -19.91 -5.20 20.55
C ASN A 199 -18.52 -4.81 20.00
N ASP A 200 -17.78 -5.76 19.43
CA ASP A 200 -16.42 -5.58 18.92
C ASP A 200 -16.39 -5.13 17.45
N LEU A 201 -17.57 -5.03 16.81
CA LEU A 201 -17.74 -4.66 15.41
C LEU A 201 -18.05 -3.17 15.27
N LYS A 202 -17.50 -2.56 14.22
CA LYS A 202 -17.95 -1.25 13.74
C LYS A 202 -19.11 -1.44 12.78
N LEU A 203 -20.18 -0.67 12.97
CA LEU A 203 -21.25 -0.55 11.99
C LEU A 203 -20.83 0.52 10.97
N LEU A 204 -20.50 0.08 9.76
CA LEU A 204 -20.27 0.93 8.60
C LEU A 204 -21.60 1.15 7.88
N ARG A 205 -21.96 2.41 7.62
CA ARG A 205 -23.09 2.79 6.77
C ARG A 205 -22.61 3.58 5.57
N MET A 206 -22.87 3.02 4.39
CA MET A 206 -22.72 3.67 3.09
C MET A 206 -24.10 3.91 2.46
N ARG A 207 -24.11 4.58 1.31
CA ARG A 207 -25.30 4.93 0.52
C ARG A 207 -25.01 4.71 -0.96
N THR A 208 -25.88 3.94 -1.62
CA THR A 208 -25.84 3.63 -3.06
C THR A 208 -26.41 4.77 -3.88
N MET A 209 -26.18 4.79 -5.19
CA MET A 209 -26.57 5.91 -6.08
C MET A 209 -28.08 6.21 -6.09
N ASN A 210 -28.94 5.23 -5.83
CA ASN A 210 -30.38 5.40 -5.65
C ASN A 210 -30.80 5.88 -4.24
N GLY A 211 -29.85 6.28 -3.40
CA GLY A 211 -30.09 6.83 -2.06
C GLY A 211 -30.38 5.79 -0.96
N GLN A 212 -30.32 4.49 -1.25
CA GLN A 212 -30.55 3.42 -0.27
C GLN A 212 -29.32 3.21 0.63
N PRO A 213 -29.49 2.81 1.91
CA PRO A 213 -28.39 2.49 2.79
C PRO A 213 -27.78 1.11 2.47
N ALA A 214 -26.46 1.01 2.58
CA ALA A 214 -25.72 -0.25 2.59
C ALA A 214 -24.94 -0.35 3.90
N GLU A 215 -25.28 -1.32 4.75
CA GLU A 215 -24.72 -1.48 6.10
C GLU A 215 -23.89 -2.76 6.23
N TYR A 216 -22.72 -2.63 6.87
CA TYR A 216 -21.80 -3.75 7.13
C TYR A 216 -21.30 -3.72 8.56
N LYS A 217 -21.21 -4.89 9.19
CA LYS A 217 -20.59 -5.07 10.51
C LYS A 217 -19.17 -5.57 10.31
N VAL A 218 -18.19 -4.72 10.58
CA VAL A 218 -16.78 -4.97 10.26
C VAL A 218 -15.98 -5.01 11.56
N PHE A 219 -15.32 -6.15 11.83
CA PHE A 219 -14.26 -6.20 12.82
C PHE A 219 -13.01 -5.56 12.23
N THR A 220 -12.28 -4.77 13.02
CA THR A 220 -10.98 -4.24 12.61
C THR A 220 -10.08 -3.97 13.81
N THR A 221 -8.80 -4.32 13.68
CA THR A 221 -7.78 -3.99 14.68
C THR A 221 -6.43 -3.66 14.05
N THR A 222 -5.52 -3.08 14.84
CA THR A 222 -4.18 -2.68 14.43
C THR A 222 -3.13 -3.07 15.47
N TRP A 223 -1.95 -3.46 14.99
CA TRP A 223 -0.77 -3.73 15.79
C TRP A 223 0.31 -2.69 15.50
N LEU A 224 0.41 -1.67 16.35
CA LEU A 224 1.48 -0.67 16.29
C LEU A 224 2.81 -1.31 16.74
N GLY A 225 3.90 -1.06 16.00
CA GLY A 225 5.19 -1.73 16.24
C GLY A 225 5.34 -3.10 15.56
N PHE A 226 4.35 -3.53 14.80
CA PHE A 226 4.35 -4.80 14.03
C PHE A 226 4.46 -4.58 12.50
N GLY A 227 4.52 -3.32 12.07
CA GLY A 227 4.96 -3.00 10.70
C GLY A 227 6.43 -3.36 10.50
N VAL A 228 6.83 -3.68 9.28
CA VAL A 228 8.06 -4.45 9.02
C VAL A 228 9.35 -3.77 9.48
N ASN A 229 9.43 -2.43 9.44
CA ASN A 229 10.63 -1.70 9.88
C ASN A 229 10.71 -1.65 11.43
N GLN A 230 9.57 -1.53 12.11
CA GLN A 230 9.51 -1.58 13.57
C GLN A 230 9.77 -3.00 14.11
N ALA A 231 9.27 -4.02 13.42
CA ALA A 231 9.64 -5.41 13.69
C ALA A 231 11.14 -5.63 13.50
N ARG A 232 11.77 -5.06 12.46
CA ARG A 232 13.23 -5.11 12.25
C ARG A 232 14.01 -4.42 13.35
N HIS A 233 13.53 -3.28 13.85
CA HIS A 233 14.16 -2.57 14.96
C HIS A 233 14.13 -3.41 16.25
N ARG A 234 12.94 -3.87 16.67
CA ARG A 234 12.73 -4.76 17.82
C ARG A 234 13.56 -6.05 17.73
N TYR A 235 13.70 -6.60 16.52
CA TYR A 235 14.56 -7.75 16.26
C TYR A 235 16.03 -7.46 16.56
N VAL A 236 16.56 -6.36 16.02
CA VAL A 236 17.96 -5.96 16.21
C VAL A 236 18.24 -5.61 17.67
N GLU A 237 17.30 -4.99 18.38
CA GLU A 237 17.36 -4.81 19.84
C GLU A 237 17.45 -6.16 20.58
N SER A 238 16.59 -7.14 20.24
CA SER A 238 16.61 -8.47 20.87
C SER A 238 17.91 -9.25 20.62
N LEU A 239 18.55 -9.03 19.45
CA LEU A 239 19.87 -9.59 19.15
C LEU A 239 20.96 -8.97 20.03
N MET A 240 20.87 -7.66 20.33
CA MET A 240 21.78 -7.00 21.27
C MET A 240 21.60 -7.59 22.67
N ASP A 241 20.38 -7.60 23.20
CA ASP A 241 20.10 -8.04 24.58
C ASP A 241 20.54 -9.50 24.81
N ALA A 242 20.36 -10.38 23.82
CA ALA A 242 20.82 -11.77 23.88
C ALA A 242 22.36 -11.94 23.82
N SER A 243 23.08 -10.96 23.28
CA SER A 243 24.50 -11.07 22.91
C SER A 243 25.40 -10.01 23.57
N TYR A 244 24.87 -9.17 24.46
CA TYR A 244 25.58 -8.01 24.97
C TYR A 244 26.68 -8.41 25.95
N THR A 245 27.91 -8.41 25.46
CA THR A 245 29.11 -8.25 26.27
C THR A 245 29.78 -6.94 25.85
N LYS A 246 30.52 -6.28 26.76
CA LYS A 246 31.20 -5.01 26.46
C LYS A 246 32.24 -5.10 25.33
N ASP A 247 32.61 -6.32 24.93
CA ASP A 247 33.62 -6.62 23.92
C ASP A 247 33.02 -7.21 22.63
N THR A 248 31.69 -7.35 22.51
CA THR A 248 31.03 -7.86 21.30
C THR A 248 31.22 -6.86 20.15
N LYS A 249 32.02 -7.24 19.14
CA LYS A 249 32.31 -6.40 17.95
C LYS A 249 31.37 -6.67 16.77
N GLU A 250 30.95 -7.93 16.61
CA GLU A 250 30.09 -8.39 15.54
C GLU A 250 28.93 -9.19 16.15
N LEU A 251 27.71 -8.92 15.70
CA LEU A 251 26.48 -9.65 16.05
C LEU A 251 26.06 -10.48 14.84
N LEU A 252 25.82 -11.77 15.04
CA LEU A 252 25.42 -12.67 13.95
C LEU A 252 23.92 -12.54 13.68
N ASP A 253 23.57 -12.19 12.45
CA ASP A 253 22.20 -11.97 12.00
C ASP A 253 21.79 -13.04 10.96
N PRO A 254 20.92 -14.01 11.29
CA PRO A 254 20.38 -14.96 10.32
C PRO A 254 19.39 -14.36 9.32
N CYS A 255 18.90 -13.15 9.57
CA CYS A 255 17.95 -12.43 8.73
C CYS A 255 18.59 -11.46 7.72
N LEU A 256 19.92 -11.37 7.69
CA LEU A 256 20.67 -10.71 6.62
C LEU A 256 21.31 -11.75 5.69
N PRO A 257 21.45 -11.46 4.37
CA PRO A 257 22.18 -12.31 3.42
C PRO A 257 23.60 -12.66 3.89
N ALA A 258 24.10 -13.82 3.47
CA ALA A 258 25.42 -14.31 3.90
C ALA A 258 26.54 -13.32 3.54
N GLY A 259 27.43 -13.03 4.50
CA GLY A 259 28.59 -12.15 4.30
C GLY A 259 28.32 -10.64 4.38
N LEU A 260 27.06 -10.19 4.30
CA LEU A 260 26.71 -8.77 4.40
C LEU A 260 27.07 -8.20 5.78
N LYS A 261 27.69 -7.02 5.81
CA LYS A 261 27.98 -6.27 7.05
C LYS A 261 27.21 -4.96 7.08
N THR A 262 26.47 -4.69 8.17
CA THR A 262 25.70 -3.45 8.33
C THR A 262 25.91 -2.80 9.70
N THR A 263 25.54 -1.53 9.81
CA THR A 263 25.22 -0.90 11.10
C THR A 263 23.94 -1.49 11.67
N LEU A 264 23.65 -1.13 12.93
CA LEU A 264 22.42 -1.47 13.62
C LEU A 264 21.19 -0.86 12.93
N ASP A 265 21.35 0.35 12.37
CA ASP A 265 20.34 1.06 11.57
C ASP A 265 20.21 0.54 10.13
N GLY A 266 21.12 -0.35 9.70
CA GLY A 266 21.09 -1.01 8.38
C GLY A 266 21.92 -0.35 7.29
N ASP A 267 22.85 0.56 7.59
CA ASP A 267 23.80 1.07 6.59
C ASP A 267 24.88 0.03 6.29
N ILE A 268 25.16 -0.23 5.00
CA ILE A 268 26.21 -1.16 4.58
C ILE A 268 27.60 -0.66 5.03
N VAL A 269 28.43 -1.57 5.55
CA VAL A 269 29.77 -1.26 6.07
C VAL A 269 30.85 -1.82 5.17
N ASP A 270 31.24 -1.02 4.18
CA ASP A 270 32.51 -1.23 3.47
C ASP A 270 33.68 -1.02 4.43
N GLY A 271 34.67 -1.92 4.40
CA GLY A 271 35.78 -1.93 5.35
C GLY A 271 36.57 -0.62 5.40
N LEU A 272 37.05 -0.25 6.59
CA LEU A 272 37.90 0.93 6.92
C LEU A 272 37.19 2.28 7.21
N LYS A 273 36.18 2.30 8.08
CA LYS A 273 35.76 3.55 8.78
C LYS A 273 35.64 3.39 10.30
N SER A 274 36.76 3.69 10.98
CA SER A 274 36.91 3.96 12.43
C SER A 274 36.48 2.88 13.44
N PRO A 275 36.97 2.91 14.70
CA PRO A 275 36.39 2.11 15.77
C PRO A 275 34.98 2.61 16.06
N ARG A 276 33.97 1.91 15.56
CA ARG A 276 32.58 2.12 15.95
C ARG A 276 32.42 1.75 17.42
N LYS A 277 31.65 2.55 18.16
CA LYS A 277 31.36 2.32 19.59
C LYS A 277 30.39 1.14 19.76
N ASP A 278 29.53 0.95 18.77
CA ASP A 278 28.47 -0.04 18.75
C ASP A 278 28.84 -1.19 17.78
N PRO A 279 28.37 -2.42 18.03
CA PRO A 279 28.67 -3.58 17.19
C PRO A 279 28.11 -3.45 15.78
N ILE A 280 28.73 -4.15 14.83
CA ILE A 280 28.17 -4.32 13.48
C ILE A 280 27.35 -5.62 13.39
N LEU A 281 26.34 -5.65 12.51
CA LEU A 281 25.63 -6.88 12.16
C LEU A 281 26.39 -7.61 11.05
N LEU A 282 26.53 -8.92 11.17
CA LEU A 282 27.10 -9.82 10.16
C LEU A 282 26.05 -10.84 9.74
N GLY A 283 25.63 -10.76 8.48
CA GLY A 283 24.67 -11.67 7.88
C GLY A 283 25.21 -13.09 7.71
N THR A 284 24.39 -14.06 8.12
CA THR A 284 24.73 -15.49 8.03
C THR A 284 23.85 -16.25 7.03
N GLY A 285 22.82 -15.62 6.45
CA GLY A 285 21.96 -16.22 5.43
C GLY A 285 21.05 -17.36 5.90
N ARG A 286 21.01 -17.66 7.20
CA ARG A 286 20.36 -18.86 7.74
C ARG A 286 18.85 -18.66 7.92
N PHE A 287 18.11 -18.65 6.82
CA PHE A 287 16.69 -18.31 6.79
C PHE A 287 15.80 -19.11 7.79
N ASP A 288 16.05 -20.41 7.98
CA ASP A 288 15.31 -21.21 8.98
C ASP A 288 15.51 -20.69 10.43
N GLN A 289 16.69 -20.16 10.74
CA GLN A 289 16.97 -19.52 12.02
C GLN A 289 16.37 -18.11 12.10
N CYS A 290 16.31 -17.39 10.98
CA CYS A 290 15.62 -16.11 10.92
C CYS A 290 14.13 -16.26 11.25
N LEU A 291 13.44 -17.22 10.64
CA LEU A 291 12.05 -17.58 10.96
C LEU A 291 11.86 -17.89 12.45
N ALA A 292 12.74 -18.73 13.02
CA ALA A 292 12.67 -19.07 14.45
C ALA A 292 12.95 -17.87 15.37
N ALA A 293 13.81 -16.93 14.95
CA ALA A 293 14.21 -15.77 15.74
C ALA A 293 13.23 -14.59 15.62
N THR A 294 12.43 -14.49 14.54
CA THR A 294 11.37 -13.48 14.42
C THR A 294 10.02 -13.93 14.96
N TYR A 295 9.81 -15.23 15.19
CA TYR A 295 8.58 -15.77 15.79
C TYR A 295 8.23 -15.14 17.16
N PRO A 296 9.15 -14.96 18.13
CA PRO A 296 8.83 -14.34 19.42
C PRO A 296 8.32 -12.89 19.31
N LEU A 297 8.63 -12.18 18.22
CA LEU A 297 8.18 -10.79 18.01
C LEU A 297 6.66 -10.69 17.76
N LEU A 298 6.01 -11.81 17.42
CA LEU A 298 4.55 -11.93 17.36
C LEU A 298 3.87 -11.75 18.72
N ASP A 299 4.62 -11.96 19.81
CA ASP A 299 4.18 -11.82 21.21
C ASP A 299 2.86 -12.56 21.51
N LYS A 300 2.81 -13.85 21.13
CA LYS A 300 1.61 -14.70 21.29
C LYS A 300 1.37 -15.15 22.74
N ASP A 301 2.37 -15.04 23.61
CA ASP A 301 2.28 -15.37 25.04
C ASP A 301 1.71 -14.21 25.88
N ALA A 302 1.48 -13.05 25.29
CA ALA A 302 0.87 -11.90 25.96
C ALA A 302 -0.56 -12.22 26.46
N PRO A 303 -0.98 -11.69 27.63
CA PRO A 303 -2.28 -12.00 28.22
C PRO A 303 -3.46 -11.67 27.29
N CYS A 304 -4.21 -12.70 26.92
CA CYS A 304 -5.41 -12.59 26.10
C CYS A 304 -6.66 -12.46 26.99
N ALA A 305 -7.33 -11.31 26.94
CA ALA A 305 -8.50 -11.02 27.79
C ALA A 305 -9.78 -11.72 27.31
N ASP A 306 -9.96 -11.86 26.00
CA ASP A 306 -11.06 -12.63 25.39
C ASP A 306 -10.54 -13.45 24.20
N GLN A 307 -10.93 -14.71 24.12
CA GLN A 307 -10.37 -15.69 23.18
C GLN A 307 -11.24 -15.83 21.92
N PRO A 308 -10.65 -15.94 20.71
CA PRO A 308 -9.22 -16.07 20.45
C PRO A 308 -8.47 -14.73 20.34
N CYS A 309 -7.14 -14.77 20.51
CA CYS A 309 -6.24 -13.66 20.22
C CYS A 309 -5.19 -14.03 19.16
N LEU A 310 -4.75 -13.07 18.36
CA LEU A 310 -3.77 -13.31 17.26
C LEU A 310 -2.33 -12.93 17.65
N LEU A 311 -2.08 -11.63 17.83
CA LEU A 311 -0.77 -11.04 18.15
C LEU A 311 -0.91 -10.15 19.40
N HIS A 312 0.13 -10.10 20.23
CA HIS A 312 0.19 -9.24 21.43
C HIS A 312 -1.06 -9.33 22.34
N GLY A 313 -1.63 -10.54 22.52
CA GLY A 313 -2.80 -10.76 23.37
C GLY A 313 -4.08 -10.04 22.91
N GLN A 314 -4.13 -9.53 21.66
CA GLN A 314 -5.27 -8.78 21.16
C GLN A 314 -6.35 -9.70 20.60
N HIS A 315 -7.58 -9.55 21.13
CA HIS A 315 -8.76 -10.30 20.72
C HIS A 315 -9.13 -10.05 19.26
N VAL A 316 -9.56 -11.11 18.57
CA VAL A 316 -10.14 -11.08 17.22
C VAL A 316 -11.24 -12.15 17.15
N PRO A 317 -12.44 -11.88 16.57
CA PRO A 317 -13.46 -12.90 16.31
C PRO A 317 -12.90 -14.06 15.48
N ALA A 318 -13.41 -15.28 15.69
CA ALA A 318 -12.84 -16.46 15.03
C ALA A 318 -12.92 -16.36 13.49
N ILE A 319 -11.78 -16.52 12.82
CA ILE A 319 -11.67 -16.41 11.37
C ILE A 319 -12.07 -17.77 10.74
N ASP A 320 -13.07 -17.75 9.86
CA ASP A 320 -13.57 -18.92 9.15
C ASP A 320 -13.01 -18.91 7.72
N PHE A 321 -11.80 -19.46 7.51
CA PHE A 321 -11.11 -19.43 6.22
C PHE A 321 -11.82 -20.19 5.08
N ASP A 322 -12.93 -20.91 5.33
CA ASP A 322 -13.81 -21.42 4.27
C ASP A 322 -14.59 -20.29 3.57
N VAL A 323 -14.73 -19.11 4.20
CA VAL A 323 -15.49 -17.96 3.69
C VAL A 323 -14.78 -16.62 3.83
N ASN A 324 -13.86 -16.47 4.79
CA ASN A 324 -13.06 -15.27 4.99
C ASN A 324 -11.79 -15.34 4.13
N HIS A 325 -11.90 -14.92 2.87
CA HIS A 325 -10.77 -14.76 1.95
C HIS A 325 -10.12 -13.38 2.13
N PHE A 326 -8.79 -13.33 2.36
CA PHE A 326 -8.09 -12.09 2.66
C PHE A 326 -7.27 -11.55 1.48
N VAL A 327 -7.30 -10.23 1.33
CA VAL A 327 -6.50 -9.45 0.38
C VAL A 327 -5.40 -8.72 1.15
N GLY A 328 -4.14 -9.04 0.85
CA GLY A 328 -2.95 -8.42 1.45
C GLY A 328 -2.34 -7.34 0.58
N VAL A 329 -2.14 -6.13 1.12
CA VAL A 329 -1.53 -5.00 0.41
C VAL A 329 -0.19 -4.58 1.03
N SER A 330 0.45 -3.54 0.49
CA SER A 330 1.71 -2.99 0.99
C SER A 330 2.82 -4.06 1.08
N GLU A 331 3.46 -4.27 2.24
CA GLU A 331 4.59 -5.20 2.39
C GLU A 331 4.20 -6.66 2.12
N TYR A 332 2.91 -7.04 2.21
CA TYR A 332 2.42 -8.35 1.77
C TYR A 332 2.65 -8.57 0.27
N TRP A 333 2.47 -7.53 -0.56
CA TRP A 333 2.78 -7.59 -1.99
C TRP A 333 4.26 -7.34 -2.27
N HIS A 334 4.84 -6.27 -1.72
CA HIS A 334 6.24 -5.90 -2.00
C HIS A 334 7.19 -7.07 -1.73
N THR A 335 7.07 -7.72 -0.57
CA THR A 335 7.97 -8.81 -0.17
C THR A 335 7.76 -10.11 -0.98
N THR A 336 6.55 -10.34 -1.51
CA THR A 336 6.24 -11.58 -2.26
C THR A 336 6.48 -11.43 -3.77
N HIS A 337 6.24 -10.26 -4.34
CA HIS A 337 6.21 -10.04 -5.79
C HIS A 337 7.29 -9.10 -6.34
N GLU A 338 7.89 -8.21 -5.53
CA GLU A 338 8.87 -7.24 -6.03
C GLU A 338 10.28 -7.83 -6.21
N VAL A 339 10.68 -8.79 -5.35
CA VAL A 339 11.98 -9.50 -5.46
C VAL A 339 11.85 -10.86 -6.13
N PHE A 340 10.79 -11.60 -5.82
CA PHE A 340 10.63 -13.00 -6.21
C PHE A 340 9.66 -13.21 -7.36
N GLU A 341 9.51 -12.22 -8.25
CA GLU A 341 8.54 -12.12 -9.36
C GLU A 341 7.83 -13.46 -9.64
N MET A 342 6.75 -13.71 -8.88
CA MET A 342 6.00 -14.95 -9.04
C MET A 342 5.29 -14.84 -10.39
N SER A 343 5.93 -15.41 -11.41
CA SER A 343 5.54 -15.21 -12.79
C SER A 343 4.05 -15.49 -12.97
N HIS A 344 3.38 -14.52 -13.61
CA HIS A 344 1.92 -14.32 -13.71
C HIS A 344 1.29 -13.58 -12.52
N LYS A 345 0.77 -12.37 -12.78
CA LYS A 345 0.22 -11.37 -11.84
C LYS A 345 -1.01 -11.82 -11.03
N ASP A 346 -1.54 -12.99 -11.36
CA ASP A 346 -2.87 -13.47 -10.95
C ASP A 346 -2.79 -14.89 -10.35
N ARG A 347 -1.62 -15.32 -9.88
CA ARG A 347 -1.45 -16.63 -9.21
C ARG A 347 -1.52 -16.49 -7.69
N ALA A 348 -2.26 -17.41 -7.08
CA ALA A 348 -2.34 -17.61 -5.64
C ALA A 348 -0.96 -17.68 -4.99
N TYR A 349 -0.88 -17.23 -3.74
CA TYR A 349 0.34 -17.30 -2.93
C TYR A 349 0.63 -18.76 -2.54
N ASP A 350 1.68 -19.34 -3.15
CA ASP A 350 2.19 -20.67 -2.82
C ASP A 350 3.28 -20.54 -1.75
N PHE A 351 2.92 -20.80 -0.49
CA PHE A 351 3.82 -20.78 0.66
C PHE A 351 5.07 -21.66 0.44
N THR A 352 4.92 -22.86 -0.11
CA THR A 352 6.02 -23.82 -0.24
C THR A 352 7.05 -23.33 -1.26
N LYS A 353 6.57 -22.85 -2.41
CA LYS A 353 7.43 -22.27 -3.45
C LYS A 353 8.07 -20.97 -2.97
N TYR A 354 7.31 -20.10 -2.31
CA TYR A 354 7.83 -18.83 -1.79
C TYR A 354 8.92 -19.05 -0.74
N GLN A 355 8.69 -19.93 0.25
CA GLN A 355 9.67 -20.24 1.28
C GLN A 355 10.97 -20.81 0.70
N ALA A 356 10.89 -21.64 -0.34
CA ALA A 356 12.06 -22.17 -1.04
C ALA A 356 12.86 -21.07 -1.76
N LEU A 357 12.20 -20.21 -2.54
CA LEU A 357 12.85 -19.09 -3.25
C LEU A 357 13.56 -18.13 -2.30
N VAL A 358 12.93 -17.78 -1.17
CA VAL A 358 13.53 -16.92 -0.14
C VAL A 358 14.73 -17.61 0.49
N LYS A 359 14.63 -18.90 0.83
CA LYS A 359 15.72 -19.67 1.45
C LYS A 359 16.94 -19.77 0.54
N ASP A 360 16.73 -20.03 -0.75
CA ASP A 360 17.81 -20.10 -1.74
C ASP A 360 18.49 -18.73 -1.87
N PHE A 361 17.73 -17.65 -2.02
CA PHE A 361 18.27 -16.27 -2.11
C PHE A 361 19.06 -15.87 -0.86
N CYS A 362 18.51 -16.11 0.34
CA CYS A 362 19.19 -15.73 1.58
C CYS A 362 20.49 -16.52 1.81
N SER A 363 20.64 -17.68 1.16
CA SER A 363 21.84 -18.51 1.21
C SER A 363 22.89 -18.13 0.14
N GLU A 364 22.58 -17.24 -0.82
CA GLU A 364 23.58 -16.65 -1.73
C GLU A 364 24.49 -15.67 -0.96
N GLU A 365 25.78 -15.63 -1.29
CA GLU A 365 26.73 -14.67 -0.71
C GLU A 365 26.44 -13.24 -1.20
N TRP A 366 26.58 -12.26 -0.31
CA TRP A 366 26.23 -10.86 -0.59
C TRP A 366 26.93 -10.29 -1.82
N ASP A 367 28.22 -10.60 -2.01
CA ASP A 367 28.99 -10.17 -3.18
C ASP A 367 28.39 -10.67 -4.49
N ASP A 368 27.75 -11.85 -4.50
CA ASP A 368 27.10 -12.40 -5.69
C ASP A 368 25.69 -11.84 -5.86
N ILE A 369 24.92 -11.68 -4.78
CA ILE A 369 23.64 -10.95 -4.80
C ILE A 369 23.84 -9.54 -5.38
N GLU A 370 24.85 -8.81 -4.94
CA GLU A 370 25.11 -7.44 -5.38
C GLU A 370 25.48 -7.37 -6.87
N LYS A 371 26.26 -8.34 -7.38
CA LYS A 371 26.54 -8.49 -8.82
C LYS A 371 25.27 -8.80 -9.62
N GLU A 372 24.41 -9.68 -9.12
CA GLU A 372 23.18 -10.07 -9.81
C GLU A 372 22.09 -9.00 -9.76
N VAL A 373 22.03 -8.19 -8.70
CA VAL A 373 21.25 -6.94 -8.62
C VAL A 373 21.73 -5.96 -9.69
N LYS A 374 23.05 -5.73 -9.81
CA LYS A 374 23.64 -4.88 -10.87
C LYS A 374 23.32 -5.40 -12.29
N LYS A 375 23.24 -6.72 -12.47
CA LYS A 375 22.79 -7.39 -13.73
C LYS A 375 21.27 -7.38 -13.93
N LYS A 376 20.48 -6.97 -12.93
CA LYS A 376 19.00 -6.95 -12.95
C LYS A 376 18.37 -8.35 -13.06
N LYS A 377 19.01 -9.38 -12.46
CA LYS A 377 18.51 -10.78 -12.37
C LYS A 377 17.07 -10.84 -11.84
N TRP A 378 16.77 -10.01 -10.85
CA TRP A 378 15.46 -9.89 -10.20
C TRP A 378 14.65 -8.66 -10.68
N GLY A 379 14.88 -8.21 -11.91
CA GLY A 379 14.18 -7.08 -12.50
C GLY A 379 14.80 -5.71 -12.19
N LYS A 380 14.16 -4.64 -12.69
CA LYS A 380 14.69 -3.26 -12.63
C LYS A 380 14.41 -2.53 -11.31
N LYS A 381 13.54 -3.07 -10.45
CA LYS A 381 13.09 -2.43 -9.20
C LYS A 381 13.89 -2.84 -7.98
N VAL A 382 14.49 -4.02 -7.99
CA VAL A 382 15.31 -4.53 -6.89
C VAL A 382 16.64 -3.80 -6.89
N ASP A 383 16.86 -2.98 -5.86
CA ASP A 383 18.13 -2.34 -5.57
C ASP A 383 18.85 -3.08 -4.42
N ALA A 384 20.07 -2.63 -4.07
CA ALA A 384 20.85 -3.22 -2.99
C ALA A 384 20.11 -3.16 -1.64
N LYS A 385 19.38 -2.08 -1.36
CA LYS A 385 18.62 -1.95 -0.10
C LYS A 385 17.47 -2.96 -0.02
N THR A 386 16.74 -3.14 -1.11
CA THR A 386 15.67 -4.13 -1.24
C THR A 386 16.22 -5.55 -1.06
N ALA A 387 17.34 -5.87 -1.71
CA ALA A 387 18.02 -7.15 -1.61
C ALA A 387 18.55 -7.44 -0.18
N GLN A 388 19.05 -6.42 0.52
CA GLN A 388 19.48 -6.53 1.92
C GLN A 388 18.30 -6.83 2.87
N GLU A 389 17.17 -6.14 2.70
CA GLU A 389 16.03 -6.23 3.63
C GLU A 389 15.21 -7.51 3.47
N VAL A 390 15.21 -8.12 2.27
CA VAL A 390 14.21 -9.14 1.89
C VAL A 390 14.18 -10.37 2.81
N CYS A 391 15.33 -10.83 3.31
CA CYS A 391 15.41 -12.02 4.17
C CYS A 391 14.68 -11.81 5.50
N PHE A 392 14.86 -10.65 6.14
CA PHE A 392 14.07 -10.28 7.31
C PHE A 392 12.59 -10.15 6.96
N LYS A 393 12.27 -9.35 5.93
CA LYS A 393 10.88 -9.05 5.54
C LYS A 393 10.07 -10.32 5.25
N ALA A 394 10.65 -11.25 4.50
CA ALA A 394 10.01 -12.51 4.15
C ALA A 394 9.77 -13.40 5.36
N SER A 395 10.71 -13.45 6.32
CA SER A 395 10.51 -14.16 7.58
C SER A 395 9.37 -13.57 8.41
N TRP A 396 9.30 -12.23 8.46
CA TRP A 396 8.28 -11.52 9.22
C TRP A 396 6.90 -11.68 8.60
N LEU A 397 6.81 -11.58 7.27
CA LEU A 397 5.58 -11.85 6.51
C LEU A 397 5.07 -13.27 6.79
N ILE A 398 5.93 -14.30 6.67
CA ILE A 398 5.55 -15.69 6.92
C ILE A 398 5.04 -15.87 8.36
N ASN A 399 5.77 -15.35 9.35
CA ASN A 399 5.40 -15.47 10.75
C ASN A 399 4.09 -14.73 11.06
N VAL A 400 3.89 -13.49 10.58
CA VAL A 400 2.64 -12.74 10.79
C VAL A 400 1.45 -13.42 10.09
N LEU A 401 1.64 -13.89 8.85
CA LEU A 401 0.55 -14.46 8.04
C LEU A 401 0.10 -15.83 8.55
N HIS A 402 1.03 -16.76 8.75
CA HIS A 402 0.71 -18.15 9.08
C HIS A 402 0.68 -18.43 10.58
N ASP A 403 1.66 -17.94 11.33
CA ASP A 403 1.78 -18.22 12.77
C ASP A 403 1.10 -17.13 13.64
N GLY A 404 0.93 -15.93 13.10
CA GLY A 404 0.22 -14.81 13.70
C GLY A 404 -1.28 -14.90 13.49
N ILE A 405 -1.72 -14.67 12.24
CA ILE A 405 -3.13 -14.60 11.81
C ILE A 405 -3.74 -16.00 11.65
N GLY A 406 -2.94 -17.03 11.36
CA GLY A 406 -3.42 -18.40 11.20
C GLY A 406 -3.86 -18.75 9.77
N VAL A 407 -3.44 -17.99 8.75
CA VAL A 407 -3.78 -18.28 7.35
C VAL A 407 -3.25 -19.67 6.97
N PRO A 408 -4.10 -20.59 6.47
CA PRO A 408 -3.68 -21.96 6.19
C PRO A 408 -2.53 -22.08 5.19
N ARG A 409 -1.60 -23.00 5.45
CA ARG A 409 -0.48 -23.34 4.55
C ARG A 409 -0.97 -24.33 3.50
N VAL A 410 -1.59 -23.80 2.44
CA VAL A 410 -2.13 -24.56 1.31
C VAL A 410 -1.12 -25.60 0.81
N GLY A 411 -1.52 -26.88 0.79
CA GLY A 411 -0.68 -28.01 0.37
C GLY A 411 0.13 -28.70 1.48
N LEU A 412 0.31 -28.09 2.66
CA LEU A 412 1.03 -28.69 3.80
C LEU A 412 0.09 -29.10 4.94
N GLU A 413 -0.83 -28.21 5.30
CA GLU A 413 -1.83 -28.48 6.32
C GLU A 413 -2.95 -29.31 5.73
N LYS A 414 -3.29 -30.43 6.37
CA LYS A 414 -4.47 -31.22 5.96
C LYS A 414 -5.72 -30.46 6.40
N PRO A 415 -6.54 -29.96 5.48
CA PRO A 415 -7.84 -29.43 5.84
C PRO A 415 -8.74 -30.53 6.42
N GLY A 416 -9.79 -30.10 7.12
CA GLY A 416 -10.71 -30.99 7.83
C GLY A 416 -11.40 -32.02 6.92
N PRO A 417 -12.10 -33.01 7.51
CA PRO A 417 -12.57 -34.22 6.81
C PRO A 417 -13.55 -34.04 5.63
N ASN A 418 -13.91 -32.81 5.26
CA ASN A 418 -14.81 -32.47 4.15
C ASN A 418 -14.13 -31.82 2.93
N TYR A 419 -12.81 -31.58 2.95
CA TYR A 419 -12.14 -30.86 1.87
C TYR A 419 -11.87 -31.72 0.63
N ASN A 420 -12.26 -31.19 -0.54
CA ASN A 420 -12.01 -31.79 -1.86
C ASN A 420 -11.14 -30.84 -2.71
N ALA A 421 -9.82 -31.05 -2.70
CA ALA A 421 -8.83 -30.29 -3.48
C ALA A 421 -9.19 -30.15 -4.97
N THR A 422 -9.82 -31.17 -5.56
CA THR A 422 -10.28 -31.18 -6.96
C THR A 422 -11.39 -30.18 -7.27
N LYS A 423 -12.16 -29.73 -6.27
CA LYS A 423 -13.21 -28.71 -6.46
C LYS A 423 -12.62 -27.29 -6.50
N GLU A 424 -11.56 -27.05 -5.73
CA GLU A 424 -10.85 -25.77 -5.65
C GLU A 424 -10.06 -25.51 -6.96
N MET A 425 -9.29 -26.50 -7.43
CA MET A 425 -8.62 -26.45 -8.75
C MET A 425 -9.58 -26.19 -9.94
N MET A 426 -10.84 -26.65 -9.83
CA MET A 426 -11.90 -26.39 -10.82
C MET A 426 -12.51 -24.99 -10.70
N LEU A 427 -12.48 -24.37 -9.52
CA LEU A 427 -13.00 -23.03 -9.28
C LEU A 427 -12.04 -21.94 -9.79
N HIS A 428 -10.72 -22.12 -9.64
CA HIS A 428 -9.71 -21.22 -10.24
C HIS A 428 -9.83 -21.05 -11.77
N SER A 429 -10.52 -21.97 -12.47
CA SER A 429 -10.72 -21.90 -13.94
C SER A 429 -11.96 -21.11 -14.39
N LYS A 430 -12.73 -20.52 -13.47
CA LYS A 430 -13.85 -19.62 -13.78
C LYS A 430 -13.65 -18.34 -13.00
N GLY A 431 -13.47 -17.20 -13.70
CA GLY A 431 -13.19 -15.90 -13.08
C GLY A 431 -14.30 -15.43 -12.13
N LYS A 432 -14.22 -15.88 -10.87
CA LYS A 432 -15.17 -15.66 -9.78
C LYS A 432 -14.40 -15.28 -8.53
N GLY A 433 -13.90 -14.05 -8.50
CA GLY A 433 -13.19 -13.47 -7.35
C GLY A 433 -11.92 -14.22 -6.93
N PHE A 434 -11.36 -13.81 -5.79
CA PHE A 434 -10.30 -14.55 -5.11
C PHE A 434 -10.93 -15.60 -4.18
N LEU A 435 -10.55 -16.87 -4.31
CA LEU A 435 -11.10 -17.98 -3.53
C LEU A 435 -10.05 -18.66 -2.64
N ASP A 436 -8.79 -18.24 -2.73
CA ASP A 436 -7.75 -18.62 -1.78
C ASP A 436 -7.99 -17.95 -0.42
N PRO A 437 -7.57 -18.56 0.71
CA PRO A 437 -7.64 -17.90 2.03
C PRO A 437 -6.85 -16.59 2.10
N PHE A 438 -5.83 -16.42 1.25
CA PHE A 438 -5.03 -15.21 1.15
C PHE A 438 -4.49 -14.98 -0.27
N GLN A 439 -4.58 -13.73 -0.73
CA GLN A 439 -3.92 -13.26 -1.94
C GLN A 439 -3.29 -11.87 -1.71
N ALA A 440 -2.02 -11.72 -2.05
CA ALA A 440 -1.37 -10.41 -2.07
C ALA A 440 -1.71 -9.66 -3.37
N VAL A 441 -1.94 -8.35 -3.30
CA VAL A 441 -2.18 -7.46 -4.47
C VAL A 441 -1.54 -6.08 -4.29
N ASP A 442 -1.06 -5.50 -5.39
CA ASP A 442 -0.76 -4.05 -5.53
C ASP A 442 -1.98 -3.32 -6.09
N LYS A 443 -2.63 -3.93 -7.09
CA LYS A 443 -3.68 -3.31 -7.90
C LYS A 443 -4.76 -4.30 -8.26
N ILE A 444 -5.98 -3.76 -8.36
CA ILE A 444 -7.17 -4.46 -8.83
C ILE A 444 -7.72 -3.58 -9.97
N ASP A 445 -7.91 -4.18 -11.15
CA ASP A 445 -8.26 -3.48 -12.40
C ASP A 445 -7.43 -2.23 -12.72
N GLY A 446 -6.15 -2.26 -12.33
CA GLY A 446 -5.18 -1.17 -12.55
C GLY A 446 -5.20 -0.05 -11.51
N VAL A 447 -6.14 -0.07 -10.56
CA VAL A 447 -6.23 0.89 -9.44
C VAL A 447 -5.48 0.32 -8.22
N GLU A 448 -4.70 1.17 -7.56
CA GLU A 448 -3.96 0.83 -6.32
C GLU A 448 -4.93 0.62 -5.15
N VAL A 449 -4.80 -0.50 -4.44
CA VAL A 449 -5.63 -0.80 -3.27
C VAL A 449 -5.08 -0.04 -2.07
N SER A 450 -5.64 1.13 -1.80
CA SER A 450 -5.23 2.01 -0.70
C SER A 450 -6.42 2.43 0.16
N TRP A 451 -6.20 2.54 1.48
CA TRP A 451 -7.19 3.08 2.41
C TRP A 451 -7.66 4.50 2.03
N THR A 452 -6.83 5.28 1.34
CA THR A 452 -7.20 6.61 0.82
C THR A 452 -8.41 6.57 -0.12
N LEU A 453 -8.52 5.52 -0.95
CA LEU A 453 -9.67 5.29 -1.81
C LEU A 453 -10.91 4.99 -0.96
N GLY A 454 -10.80 4.18 0.09
CA GLY A 454 -11.91 3.86 1.00
C GLY A 454 -12.49 5.08 1.70
N LYS A 455 -11.63 5.99 2.19
CA LYS A 455 -12.07 7.28 2.74
C LYS A 455 -12.82 8.11 1.69
N MET A 456 -12.34 8.15 0.44
CA MET A 456 -12.99 8.90 -0.63
C MET A 456 -14.29 8.26 -1.13
N ILE A 457 -14.41 6.93 -1.16
CA ILE A 457 -15.68 6.23 -1.42
C ILE A 457 -16.72 6.60 -0.38
N LEU A 458 -16.35 6.55 0.91
CA LEU A 458 -17.25 6.93 2.00
C LEU A 458 -17.67 8.42 1.89
N TYR A 459 -16.72 9.29 1.57
CA TYR A 459 -16.99 10.71 1.35
C TYR A 459 -17.94 10.96 0.16
N ALA A 460 -17.67 10.37 -1.01
CA ALA A 460 -18.54 10.49 -2.19
C ALA A 460 -19.93 9.91 -1.93
N SER A 461 -20.01 8.78 -1.22
CA SER A 461 -21.26 8.12 -0.84
C SER A 461 -22.13 9.02 0.07
N GLY A 462 -21.53 9.77 1.00
CA GLY A 462 -22.24 10.75 1.83
C GLY A 462 -22.84 11.93 1.06
N GLN A 463 -22.36 12.22 -0.17
CA GLN A 463 -22.90 13.26 -1.05
C GLN A 463 -24.13 12.81 -1.85
N VAL A 464 -24.45 11.52 -1.89
CA VAL A 464 -25.67 11.03 -2.55
C VAL A 464 -26.88 11.41 -1.69
N PRO A 465 -27.94 12.04 -2.23
CA PRO A 465 -29.16 12.30 -1.48
C PRO A 465 -29.80 11.00 -0.95
N PRO A 466 -30.35 10.99 0.27
CA PRO A 466 -31.02 9.81 0.80
C PRO A 466 -32.35 9.54 0.07
N ALA A 467 -32.76 8.27 0.02
CA ALA A 467 -34.05 7.86 -0.56
C ALA A 467 -35.26 8.11 0.36
N SER A 468 -35.03 8.38 1.65
CA SER A 468 -36.06 8.74 2.64
C SER A 468 -35.55 9.82 3.58
N GLU A 469 -36.45 10.62 4.15
CA GLU A 469 -36.09 11.68 5.11
C GLU A 469 -35.54 11.11 6.43
N ASP A 470 -36.02 9.93 6.85
CA ASP A 470 -35.55 9.20 8.04
C ASP A 470 -34.19 8.48 7.85
N ALA A 471 -33.53 8.65 6.70
CA ALA A 471 -32.29 7.92 6.41
C ALA A 471 -31.11 8.38 7.28
N LEU A 472 -30.52 7.44 8.00
CA LEU A 472 -29.37 7.68 8.87
C LEU A 472 -28.13 8.15 8.08
N PRO A 473 -27.23 8.93 8.71
CA PRO A 473 -26.05 9.49 8.05
C PRO A 473 -25.02 8.40 7.66
N VAL A 474 -24.31 8.67 6.56
CA VAL A 474 -23.17 7.89 6.08
C VAL A 474 -21.95 8.12 6.98
N GLY A 475 -21.27 7.03 7.35
CA GLY A 475 -20.21 7.04 8.35
C GLY A 475 -20.01 5.68 9.00
N PHE A 476 -19.30 5.65 10.13
CA PHE A 476 -19.12 4.42 10.93
C PHE A 476 -18.96 4.72 12.42
N GLY A 477 -19.32 3.76 13.28
CA GLY A 477 -19.15 3.87 14.73
C GLY A 477 -19.44 2.53 15.41
N SER A 478 -19.68 2.55 16.72
CA SER A 478 -20.11 1.38 17.48
C SER A 478 -21.35 0.69 16.87
N ASN A 479 -21.38 -0.63 16.86
CA ASN A 479 -22.49 -1.43 16.30
C ASN A 479 -23.74 -1.40 17.21
N THR A 480 -24.43 -0.27 17.21
CA THR A 480 -25.69 -0.03 17.91
C THR A 480 -26.74 0.57 16.96
N LEU A 481 -28.01 0.49 17.33
CA LEU A 481 -29.11 1.04 16.53
C LEU A 481 -29.07 2.59 16.50
N GLY A 482 -29.18 3.16 15.29
CA GLY A 482 -29.23 4.61 15.08
C GLY A 482 -27.87 5.23 14.76
N VAL A 483 -27.55 6.32 15.46
CA VAL A 483 -26.28 7.07 15.37
C VAL A 483 -25.68 7.11 16.78
N PRO A 484 -24.65 6.30 17.09
CA PRO A 484 -23.99 6.33 18.39
C PRO A 484 -23.16 7.62 18.59
N THR A 485 -22.78 7.89 19.83
CA THR A 485 -22.00 9.09 20.20
C THR A 485 -20.58 9.10 19.64
N ASP A 486 -20.05 7.95 19.23
CA ASP A 486 -18.74 7.77 18.60
C ASP A 486 -18.80 7.75 17.05
N PHE A 487 -19.98 8.01 16.47
CA PHE A 487 -20.19 7.89 15.01
C PHE A 487 -19.40 8.95 14.23
N GLN A 488 -18.43 8.47 13.45
CA GLN A 488 -17.63 9.29 12.54
C GLN A 488 -18.37 9.44 11.22
N LEU A 489 -18.83 10.65 10.94
CA LEU A 489 -19.47 11.01 9.67
C LEU A 489 -18.50 10.86 8.50
N ALA A 490 -19.04 10.65 7.29
CA ALA A 490 -18.26 10.65 6.04
C ALA A 490 -17.39 11.91 5.85
N GLY A 491 -17.80 13.04 6.42
CA GLY A 491 -17.21 14.37 6.24
C GLY A 491 -17.87 15.18 5.12
N SER A 492 -18.81 14.58 4.38
CA SER A 492 -19.56 15.22 3.30
C SER A 492 -21.02 15.45 3.67
N ASN A 493 -21.61 16.51 3.12
CA ASN A 493 -23.03 16.80 3.20
C ASN A 493 -23.70 16.56 1.84
N ALA A 494 -24.91 16.01 1.84
CA ALA A 494 -25.77 15.87 0.65
C ALA A 494 -26.47 17.19 0.28
N ASN A 495 -25.77 18.33 0.40
CA ASN A 495 -26.33 19.63 0.05
C ASN A 495 -26.59 19.67 -1.47
N PRO A 496 -27.83 19.95 -1.91
CA PRO A 496 -28.13 20.13 -3.32
C PRO A 496 -27.42 21.40 -3.81
N VAL A 497 -26.45 21.24 -4.70
CA VAL A 497 -25.82 22.37 -5.39
C VAL A 497 -26.83 22.93 -6.37
N THR A 498 -27.06 24.24 -6.30
CA THR A 498 -27.86 24.96 -7.30
C THR A 498 -27.23 24.78 -8.68
N GLN A 499 -28.03 24.36 -9.64
CA GLN A 499 -27.59 24.09 -10.99
C GLN A 499 -27.39 25.42 -11.74
N ASP A 500 -26.17 25.96 -11.73
CA ASP A 500 -25.79 27.05 -12.62
C ASP A 500 -25.59 26.50 -14.05
N ASP A 501 -26.17 27.19 -15.04
CA ASP A 501 -26.43 26.69 -16.40
C ASP A 501 -25.20 26.67 -17.36
N ASP A 502 -23.99 26.44 -16.85
CA ASP A 502 -22.74 26.43 -17.65
C ASP A 502 -22.48 25.07 -18.35
N ASP A 503 -23.45 24.60 -19.14
CA ASP A 503 -23.39 23.34 -19.91
C ASP A 503 -22.29 23.30 -20.99
N TRP A 504 -21.74 24.47 -21.36
CA TRP A 504 -20.77 24.63 -22.45
C TRP A 504 -19.31 24.29 -22.09
N SER A 505 -18.88 24.50 -20.84
CA SER A 505 -17.54 24.10 -20.38
C SER A 505 -17.48 22.59 -20.14
N ASP A 506 -18.52 22.06 -19.48
CA ASP A 506 -18.68 20.65 -19.12
C ASP A 506 -18.63 19.71 -20.33
N ALA A 507 -19.18 20.13 -21.48
CA ALA A 507 -19.11 19.39 -22.75
C ALA A 507 -17.74 19.54 -23.44
N ALA A 508 -17.06 20.69 -23.27
CA ALA A 508 -15.75 20.93 -23.85
C ALA A 508 -14.68 20.05 -23.19
N ASP A 509 -14.68 19.91 -21.86
CA ASP A 509 -13.70 19.09 -21.15
C ASP A 509 -13.83 17.59 -21.47
N ASP A 510 -15.05 17.05 -21.50
CA ASP A 510 -15.27 15.65 -21.89
C ASP A 510 -14.92 15.39 -23.38
N LEU A 511 -15.08 16.40 -24.26
CA LEU A 511 -14.60 16.35 -25.65
C LEU A 511 -13.07 16.45 -25.75
N ILE A 512 -12.42 17.27 -24.93
CA ILE A 512 -10.96 17.41 -24.87
C ILE A 512 -10.34 16.11 -24.34
N GLU A 513 -10.90 15.49 -23.32
CA GLU A 513 -10.43 14.22 -22.74
C GLU A 513 -10.66 13.02 -23.69
N LYS A 514 -11.82 12.98 -24.38
CA LYS A 514 -12.07 12.03 -25.50
C LYS A 514 -11.18 12.29 -26.72
N ALA A 515 -10.75 13.52 -26.96
CA ALA A 515 -9.79 13.84 -28.00
C ALA A 515 -8.39 13.34 -27.62
N HIS A 516 -7.90 13.64 -26.42
CA HIS A 516 -6.58 13.22 -25.95
C HIS A 516 -6.42 11.69 -25.90
N SER A 517 -7.48 10.94 -25.57
CA SER A 517 -7.47 9.46 -25.59
C SER A 517 -7.55 8.83 -26.98
N ARG A 518 -7.79 9.58 -28.06
CA ARG A 518 -7.97 9.05 -29.44
C ARG A 518 -7.14 9.71 -30.53
N SER A 519 -6.49 10.85 -30.30
CA SER A 519 -6.08 11.74 -31.41
C SER A 519 -4.69 11.53 -32.03
N THR A 520 -3.81 10.65 -31.53
CA THR A 520 -2.53 10.37 -32.24
C THR A 520 -2.72 9.52 -33.51
N PRO A 521 -3.45 8.37 -33.50
CA PRO A 521 -3.62 7.56 -34.72
C PRO A 521 -4.62 8.15 -35.71
N GLY A 522 -5.76 8.66 -35.21
CA GLY A 522 -6.86 9.12 -36.06
C GLY A 522 -6.52 10.36 -36.89
N LEU A 523 -5.74 11.28 -36.32
CA LEU A 523 -5.36 12.54 -36.96
C LEU A 523 -4.29 12.32 -38.04
N LEU A 524 -3.35 11.38 -37.81
CA LEU A 524 -2.42 10.88 -38.84
C LEU A 524 -3.16 10.15 -39.97
N LEU A 525 -4.15 9.31 -39.65
CA LEU A 525 -4.95 8.59 -40.65
C LEU A 525 -5.81 9.54 -41.49
N PHE A 526 -6.36 10.60 -40.90
CA PHE A 526 -7.05 11.67 -41.62
C PHE A 526 -6.11 12.40 -42.60
N PHE A 527 -4.93 12.84 -42.16
CA PHE A 527 -3.95 13.46 -43.05
C PHE A 527 -3.49 12.51 -44.17
N PHE A 528 -3.28 11.22 -43.87
CA PHE A 528 -2.96 10.21 -44.87
C PHE A 528 -4.05 10.09 -45.93
N LEU A 529 -5.33 10.01 -45.52
CA LEU A 529 -6.47 9.98 -46.44
C LEU A 529 -6.56 11.26 -47.28
N VAL A 530 -6.34 12.44 -46.71
CA VAL A 530 -6.31 13.72 -47.46
C VAL A 530 -5.20 13.71 -48.51
N VAL A 531 -4.00 13.20 -48.20
CA VAL A 531 -2.91 13.05 -49.17
C VAL A 531 -3.25 12.06 -50.28
N VAL A 532 -3.89 10.92 -49.95
CA VAL A 532 -4.36 9.93 -50.91
C VAL A 532 -5.44 10.53 -51.83
N PHE A 533 -6.44 11.22 -51.30
CA PHE A 533 -7.45 11.91 -52.10
C PHE A 533 -6.85 13.03 -52.96
N ALA A 534 -5.94 13.85 -52.43
CA ALA A 534 -5.24 14.87 -53.22
C ALA A 534 -4.41 14.26 -54.37
N TYR A 535 -3.83 13.07 -54.17
CA TYR A 535 -3.20 12.30 -55.25
C TYR A 535 -4.23 11.76 -56.25
N LEU A 536 -5.36 11.22 -55.78
CA LEU A 536 -6.46 10.67 -56.59
C LEU A 536 -7.30 11.71 -57.33
N PHE A 537 -7.25 13.00 -56.98
CA PHE A 537 -7.92 14.09 -57.69
C PHE A 537 -6.99 14.94 -58.59
N ARG A 538 -5.65 14.80 -58.49
CA ARG A 538 -4.73 15.43 -59.46
C ARG A 538 -4.88 14.79 -60.86
N LYS A 539 -4.96 15.62 -61.93
CA LYS A 539 -4.97 15.16 -63.33
C LYS A 539 -3.83 14.16 -63.63
N ARG A 540 -4.11 13.17 -64.48
CA ARG A 540 -3.24 12.02 -64.83
C ARG A 540 -1.79 12.43 -65.14
N ASP A 541 -1.60 13.54 -65.86
CA ASP A 541 -0.29 14.05 -66.30
C ASP A 541 0.55 14.71 -65.20
N ARG A 542 -0.05 14.99 -64.03
CA ARG A 542 0.69 15.44 -62.84
C ARG A 542 1.13 14.27 -61.96
N ARG A 543 0.38 13.17 -61.90
CA ARG A 543 0.79 11.94 -61.18
C ARG A 543 2.03 11.30 -61.80
N LEU A 544 2.06 11.21 -63.13
CA LEU A 544 3.22 10.72 -63.89
C LEU A 544 4.51 11.52 -63.66
N ARG A 545 4.41 12.84 -63.42
CA ARG A 545 5.58 13.67 -63.08
C ARG A 545 6.08 13.44 -61.65
N LEU A 546 5.17 13.27 -60.69
CA LEU A 546 5.53 12.99 -59.30
C LEU A 546 6.14 11.58 -59.16
N TYR A 547 5.57 10.59 -59.85
CA TYR A 547 6.13 9.23 -59.95
C TYR A 547 7.52 9.22 -60.63
N ARG A 548 7.72 10.03 -61.68
CA ARG A 548 9.05 10.22 -62.30
C ARG A 548 10.06 10.87 -61.33
N GLY A 549 9.66 11.84 -60.51
CA GLY A 549 10.54 12.46 -59.51
C GLY A 549 10.94 11.51 -58.38
N VAL A 550 10.00 10.75 -57.83
CA VAL A 550 10.29 9.74 -56.79
C VAL A 550 11.17 8.61 -57.35
N THR A 551 10.93 8.17 -58.60
CA THR A 551 11.77 7.14 -59.24
C THR A 551 13.16 7.63 -59.68
N THR A 552 13.42 8.93 -59.83
CA THR A 552 14.80 9.45 -59.98
C THR A 552 15.55 9.54 -58.65
N ILE A 553 14.87 9.83 -57.54
CA ILE A 553 15.49 9.81 -56.19
C ILE A 553 15.88 8.38 -55.79
N ILE A 554 14.99 7.41 -55.98
CA ILE A 554 15.21 5.99 -55.64
C ILE A 554 16.26 5.30 -56.57
N ARG A 555 16.71 5.95 -57.65
CA ARG A 555 17.69 5.38 -58.61
C ARG A 555 19.11 5.96 -58.52
N ARG A 556 19.46 6.73 -57.50
CA ARG A 556 20.79 7.35 -57.40
C ARG A 556 21.77 6.61 -56.48
N ASN A 557 22.09 5.35 -56.82
CA ASN A 557 23.39 4.72 -56.51
C ASN A 557 23.60 3.39 -57.24
N ARG A 558 24.17 3.42 -58.46
CA ARG A 558 24.88 2.27 -59.08
C ARG A 558 26.05 2.77 -59.95
N ARG A 559 27.26 2.25 -59.68
CA ARG A 559 28.46 2.44 -60.50
C ARG A 559 28.36 1.65 -61.82
N PRO A 560 29.07 2.04 -62.89
CA PRO A 560 29.03 1.33 -64.17
C PRO A 560 29.91 0.07 -64.16
N GLY A 561 29.33 -1.07 -64.56
CA GLY A 561 29.99 -2.37 -64.74
C GLY A 561 28.99 -3.42 -65.27
N SER A 562 29.36 -4.15 -66.31
CA SER A 562 28.53 -5.11 -67.06
C SER A 562 28.46 -6.52 -66.43
N PRO A 563 27.59 -7.47 -66.88
CA PRO A 563 26.58 -7.43 -67.94
C PRO A 563 25.15 -7.88 -67.54
N LYS A 564 24.22 -7.89 -68.52
CA LYS A 564 22.77 -8.18 -68.40
C LYS A 564 22.43 -9.67 -68.32
N LYS A 565 21.30 -10.04 -67.69
CA LYS A 565 20.35 -11.07 -68.21
C LYS A 565 18.92 -10.92 -67.65
N GLY A 566 17.92 -11.24 -68.50
CA GLY A 566 16.44 -11.32 -68.33
C GLY A 566 15.78 -10.73 -67.07
N SER A 567 14.84 -9.75 -67.11
CA SER A 567 13.69 -9.51 -68.00
C SER A 567 12.56 -10.56 -67.96
N ARG A 568 11.65 -10.37 -66.99
CA ARG A 568 10.17 -10.51 -67.01
C ARG A 568 9.71 -10.41 -65.54
N GLY A 569 8.56 -9.87 -65.17
CA GLY A 569 7.40 -9.37 -65.91
C GLY A 569 6.23 -9.35 -64.90
N PHE A 570 5.56 -8.21 -64.73
CA PHE A 570 4.65 -7.98 -63.59
C PHE A 570 3.23 -8.53 -63.84
N PHE A 571 2.55 -8.92 -62.75
CA PHE A 571 1.12 -9.21 -62.60
C PHE A 571 0.54 -10.49 -63.25
N GLY A 572 -0.16 -11.28 -62.43
CA GLY A 572 -1.10 -12.32 -62.82
C GLY A 572 -2.13 -12.53 -61.70
N THR A 573 -3.38 -12.13 -61.93
CA THR A 573 -4.49 -12.24 -60.97
C THR A 573 -5.25 -13.56 -61.10
N GLY A 574 -5.63 -14.18 -59.98
CA GLY A 574 -6.81 -15.06 -59.89
C GLY A 574 -6.59 -16.55 -59.60
N LYS A 575 -7.68 -17.21 -59.16
CA LYS A 575 -7.82 -18.60 -58.65
C LYS A 575 -7.31 -18.78 -57.20
N LEU A 576 -8.13 -19.03 -56.18
CA LEU A 576 -9.41 -19.76 -56.01
C LEU A 576 -9.25 -21.30 -56.11
N PHE A 577 -9.30 -21.95 -54.93
CA PHE A 577 -9.42 -23.39 -54.61
C PHE A 577 -8.47 -24.44 -55.24
N GLY A 578 -7.73 -25.15 -54.38
CA GLY A 578 -7.87 -26.62 -54.31
C GLY A 578 -6.65 -27.53 -54.57
N SER A 579 -6.30 -28.31 -53.53
CA SER A 579 -5.88 -29.74 -53.58
C SER A 579 -4.40 -30.17 -53.83
N ARG A 580 -3.80 -30.64 -52.73
CA ARG A 580 -3.00 -31.90 -52.52
C ARG A 580 -1.65 -32.14 -53.24
N GLY A 581 -0.63 -32.38 -52.39
CA GLY A 581 0.46 -33.34 -52.60
C GLY A 581 1.73 -32.78 -53.27
N SER A 582 2.96 -33.14 -52.87
CA SER A 582 3.40 -34.10 -51.83
C SER A 582 4.74 -33.68 -51.17
N THR A 583 5.20 -34.51 -50.24
CA THR A 583 6.31 -34.34 -49.27
C THR A 583 7.72 -34.20 -49.83
N SER A 584 8.55 -33.35 -49.20
CA SER A 584 9.86 -33.75 -48.64
C SER A 584 10.33 -32.74 -47.58
N TYR A 585 11.27 -33.16 -46.72
CA TYR A 585 11.56 -32.59 -45.39
C TYR A 585 12.99 -31.99 -45.37
N GLU A 586 13.20 -30.80 -44.79
CA GLU A 586 14.46 -30.47 -44.06
C GLU A 586 14.27 -29.26 -43.11
N ARG A 587 14.41 -29.54 -41.81
CA ARG A 587 14.81 -28.73 -40.64
C ARG A 587 14.86 -27.18 -40.60
N VAL A 588 14.14 -26.67 -39.59
CA VAL A 588 14.64 -25.92 -38.39
C VAL A 588 14.72 -24.37 -38.39
N LEU A 589 14.01 -23.84 -37.38
CA LEU A 589 14.04 -22.53 -36.71
C LEU A 589 13.40 -21.31 -37.41
N GLU A 590 12.44 -20.73 -36.69
CA GLU A 590 11.69 -19.52 -37.02
C GLU A 590 12.39 -18.25 -36.49
N ASP A 591 12.33 -17.18 -37.27
CA ASP A 591 12.40 -15.81 -36.77
C ASP A 591 11.08 -15.44 -36.05
N GLY A 592 11.17 -14.59 -35.03
CA GLY A 592 10.02 -14.13 -34.24
C GLY A 592 10.20 -12.71 -33.69
N ASP A 593 10.67 -11.80 -34.53
CA ASP A 593 11.04 -10.43 -34.16
C ASP A 593 9.88 -9.44 -34.42
N ALA A 594 9.28 -8.89 -33.34
CA ALA A 594 8.44 -7.69 -33.29
C ALA A 594 7.87 -7.50 -31.86
N ALA A 595 7.81 -6.31 -31.26
CA ALA A 595 8.39 -5.03 -31.63
C ALA A 595 8.60 -4.19 -30.36
N ALA A 596 9.63 -3.34 -30.36
CA ALA A 596 9.87 -2.40 -29.28
C ALA A 596 8.91 -1.20 -29.35
N GLU A 597 8.39 -0.77 -28.20
CA GLU A 597 7.77 0.55 -28.05
C GLU A 597 8.74 1.46 -27.27
N PHE A 598 8.92 2.69 -27.78
CA PHE A 598 9.88 3.67 -27.29
C PHE A 598 9.28 4.49 -26.14
N GLU A 599 9.97 4.55 -25.00
CA GLU A 599 9.92 5.73 -24.12
C GLU A 599 11.36 6.20 -23.82
N LEU A 600 11.65 7.43 -24.28
CA LEU A 600 12.78 8.26 -23.84
C LEU A 600 12.28 9.01 -22.58
N GLY A 601 13.05 9.29 -21.55
CA GLY A 601 14.50 9.20 -21.39
C GLY A 601 14.97 10.41 -20.60
N ASP A 602 14.92 10.33 -19.26
CA ASP A 602 15.33 11.43 -18.38
C ASP A 602 16.85 11.52 -18.25
N ILE A 603 17.33 12.76 -18.19
CA ILE A 603 18.75 13.12 -18.26
C ILE A 603 19.40 12.95 -16.88
N ASP A 604 20.42 12.09 -16.83
CA ASP A 604 21.37 12.02 -15.73
C ASP A 604 22.31 13.24 -15.79
N SER A 605 22.60 13.87 -14.65
CA SER A 605 23.53 15.01 -14.57
C SER A 605 24.66 14.71 -13.59
N SER A 606 25.61 13.93 -14.08
CA SER A 606 26.96 13.84 -13.53
C SER A 606 27.88 14.77 -14.33
N GLU A 607 28.56 15.69 -13.63
CA GLU A 607 29.77 16.32 -14.15
C GLU A 607 30.94 15.94 -13.24
N GLU A 608 32.04 15.52 -13.87
CA GLU A 608 33.23 15.00 -13.21
C GLU A 608 34.16 16.13 -12.73
N ASN A 609 35.07 15.79 -11.83
CA ASN A 609 36.16 16.67 -11.41
C ASN A 609 37.07 17.02 -12.59
N ASP A 610 37.57 18.25 -12.62
CA ASP A 610 38.87 18.54 -13.23
C ASP A 610 39.70 19.44 -12.30
N ASN A 611 41.00 19.14 -12.19
CA ASN A 611 41.92 19.81 -11.26
C ASN A 611 42.71 20.93 -11.94
N SER A 612 42.92 22.07 -11.27
CA SER A 612 44.12 22.92 -11.45
C SER A 612 44.27 23.95 -10.31
N ASP A 613 45.44 23.95 -9.65
CA ASP A 613 45.89 24.99 -8.72
C ASP A 613 46.31 26.30 -9.42
N GLY A 614 46.38 27.44 -8.69
CA GLY A 614 47.13 28.60 -9.23
C GLY A 614 47.03 30.00 -8.59
N SER A 615 47.51 30.19 -7.35
CA SER A 615 48.15 31.43 -6.83
C SER A 615 47.41 32.79 -6.65
N GLU A 616 47.57 33.32 -5.43
CA GLU A 616 47.76 34.72 -4.94
C GLU A 616 47.37 35.98 -5.77
N GLY A 617 46.75 36.96 -5.07
CA GLY A 617 46.71 38.37 -5.51
C GLY A 617 45.87 39.31 -4.63
N SER A 618 46.48 40.04 -3.70
CA SER A 618 45.77 40.95 -2.76
C SER A 618 45.48 42.35 -3.34
N ARG A 619 44.34 43.00 -2.99
CA ARG A 619 44.24 44.46 -2.64
C ARG A 619 42.84 44.98 -2.23
N VAL A 620 42.74 45.39 -0.95
CA VAL A 620 42.11 46.60 -0.34
C VAL A 620 41.05 47.42 -1.12
N GLY A 621 39.89 47.73 -0.49
CA GLY A 621 38.85 48.59 -1.11
C GLY A 621 37.64 49.20 -0.31
N ARG A 622 37.76 49.54 0.99
CA ARG A 622 36.95 50.54 1.78
C ARG A 622 35.38 50.68 1.72
N SER A 623 34.77 50.66 2.93
CA SER A 623 33.59 51.45 3.45
C SER A 623 32.18 51.26 2.84
N SER A 624 31.03 51.31 3.54
CA SER A 624 30.62 51.91 4.86
C SER A 624 29.57 51.01 5.56
N GLY A 625 29.39 50.94 6.90
CA GLY A 625 28.66 51.89 7.80
C GLY A 625 27.12 51.88 7.53
N LEU A 626 26.15 51.63 8.43
CA LEU A 626 26.02 51.59 9.92
C LEU A 626 25.25 50.31 10.35
N ALA A 627 25.57 49.61 11.45
CA ALA A 627 25.35 49.91 12.88
C ALA A 627 23.94 49.59 13.41
N THR A 628 23.85 48.49 14.18
CA THR A 628 22.74 48.10 15.07
C THR A 628 22.83 48.82 16.42
N PRO A 629 21.82 48.69 17.29
CA PRO A 629 22.02 48.62 18.74
C PRO A 629 21.84 47.19 19.26
N LYS A 630 22.48 46.87 20.37
CA LYS A 630 22.59 45.53 20.95
C LYS A 630 22.33 45.60 22.47
N LEU A 631 21.72 44.54 23.01
CA LEU A 631 21.79 44.08 24.41
C LEU A 631 21.22 44.97 25.53
N ASN A 632 20.42 44.33 26.40
CA ASN A 632 20.97 43.98 27.72
C ASN A 632 20.31 42.71 28.29
N VAL A 633 21.11 41.93 29.01
CA VAL A 633 20.68 40.76 29.80
C VAL A 633 20.46 41.24 31.23
N VAL A 634 19.29 40.96 31.81
CA VAL A 634 19.12 40.92 33.28
C VAL A 634 18.24 39.73 33.62
N ASN A 635 18.69 38.94 34.58
CA ASN A 635 18.00 37.78 35.13
C ASN A 635 17.29 38.20 36.42
N PHE A 636 16.01 37.85 36.64
CA PHE A 636 15.43 37.80 37.99
C PHE A 636 14.19 36.90 38.06
N GLU A 637 14.02 36.25 39.21
CA GLU A 637 13.00 35.24 39.48
C GLU A 637 11.71 35.81 40.09
N ALA A 638 10.63 35.05 39.91
CA ALA A 638 9.56 34.79 40.89
C ALA A 638 8.55 35.89 41.31
N ALA A 639 7.42 35.35 41.78
CA ALA A 639 6.39 35.93 42.66
C ALA A 639 5.22 36.74 42.05
N ASN A 640 4.14 35.99 41.79
CA ASN A 640 2.88 36.00 42.57
C ASN A 640 1.98 37.25 42.70
N TYR A 641 0.67 36.94 42.73
CA TYR A 641 -0.48 37.65 43.33
C TYR A 641 -1.36 38.63 42.51
N PHE A 642 -2.49 38.07 42.04
CA PHE A 642 -3.89 38.39 42.40
C PHE A 642 -4.62 39.68 41.94
N ASP A 643 -5.89 39.44 41.56
CA ASP A 643 -7.09 40.31 41.69
C ASP A 643 -7.21 41.62 40.87
N ASN A 644 -8.41 42.08 40.46
CA ASN A 644 -9.69 41.41 40.15
C ASN A 644 -10.64 42.39 39.40
N ASN A 645 -11.63 41.80 38.71
CA ASN A 645 -13.04 42.23 38.62
C ASN A 645 -13.54 43.32 37.63
N SER A 646 -14.46 42.86 36.78
CA SER A 646 -15.72 43.49 36.32
C SER A 646 -15.69 44.78 35.47
N GLN A 647 -16.31 44.77 34.28
CA GLN A 647 -17.77 44.77 34.10
C GLN A 647 -18.27 44.31 32.70
N HIS A 648 -19.52 43.82 32.72
CA HIS A 648 -20.44 43.28 31.71
C HIS A 648 -20.30 43.52 30.18
N GLY A 649 -20.62 42.44 29.44
CA GLY A 649 -21.27 42.42 28.12
C GLY A 649 -21.83 41.02 27.82
N GLN A 650 -23.12 40.87 27.51
CA GLN A 650 -23.80 39.57 27.40
C GLN A 650 -23.56 38.86 26.05
N GLY A 651 -23.44 37.53 26.06
CA GLY A 651 -23.48 36.66 24.88
C GLY A 651 -23.77 35.21 25.29
N VAL A 652 -24.76 34.56 24.67
CA VAL A 652 -25.26 33.25 25.09
C VAL A 652 -24.38 32.13 24.53
N GLY A 653 -23.85 31.26 25.40
CA GLY A 653 -23.08 30.07 25.01
C GLY A 653 -23.61 28.81 25.71
N LEU A 654 -23.98 27.79 24.94
CA LEU A 654 -24.38 26.48 25.46
C LEU A 654 -23.13 25.68 25.82
N GLY A 655 -23.02 25.26 27.08
CA GLY A 655 -21.89 24.48 27.57
C GLY A 655 -22.05 22.97 27.36
N LEU A 656 -20.96 22.31 26.97
CA LEU A 656 -20.76 20.88 27.15
C LEU A 656 -19.48 20.70 27.98
N GLY A 657 -19.65 20.20 29.21
CA GLY A 657 -18.54 19.75 30.04
C GLY A 657 -18.60 18.23 30.16
N SER A 658 -17.53 17.55 29.76
CA SER A 658 -17.32 16.12 30.01
C SER A 658 -15.89 15.92 30.50
N GLY A 659 -15.74 15.43 31.74
CA GLY A 659 -14.43 15.17 32.34
C GLY A 659 -13.84 13.84 31.87
N ILE A 660 -12.53 13.84 31.62
CA ILE A 660 -11.74 12.63 31.34
C ILE A 660 -11.01 12.22 32.63
N PRO A 661 -11.17 10.98 33.13
CA PRO A 661 -10.36 10.48 34.25
C PRO A 661 -8.98 10.00 33.75
N ASN A 662 -7.96 10.85 33.91
CA ASN A 662 -6.55 10.48 33.74
C ASN A 662 -5.95 9.92 35.04
N ALA A 663 -5.41 8.70 35.02
CA ALA A 663 -4.44 8.20 36.01
C ALA A 663 -3.61 7.02 35.46
N TRP A 664 -2.28 6.93 35.63
CA TRP A 664 -1.22 7.88 36.00
C TRP A 664 0.12 7.25 35.55
N SER A 665 1.12 8.06 35.17
CA SER A 665 2.52 7.61 35.14
C SER A 665 3.22 7.93 36.46
N ARG A 666 4.07 7.03 36.98
CA ARG A 666 5.08 7.37 37.98
C ARG A 666 6.19 6.32 38.05
N SER A 667 7.43 6.79 38.09
CA SER A 667 8.65 5.98 38.08
C SER A 667 9.35 5.95 39.44
N GLY A 668 9.86 4.77 39.80
CA GLY A 668 11.05 4.56 40.64
C GLY A 668 10.97 4.77 42.16
N LEU A 669 11.18 3.68 42.93
CA LEU A 669 12.23 3.61 43.97
C LEU A 669 12.39 2.19 44.54
N VAL A 670 13.63 1.82 44.88
CA VAL A 670 14.03 0.52 45.45
C VAL A 670 14.15 0.61 46.96
N VAL A 671 13.46 -0.25 47.73
CA VAL A 671 13.86 -0.64 49.09
C VAL A 671 13.51 -2.12 49.34
N ARG A 672 14.48 -2.89 49.87
CA ARG A 672 14.26 -4.24 50.42
C ARG A 672 13.78 -4.14 51.88
N THR A 673 12.83 -4.97 52.28
CA THR A 673 12.68 -5.42 53.68
C THR A 673 12.27 -6.89 53.74
N GLU A 674 13.07 -7.72 54.41
CA GLU A 674 12.72 -9.09 54.80
C GLU A 674 11.97 -9.11 56.14
N SER A 675 11.00 -10.00 56.29
CA SER A 675 10.55 -10.58 57.59
C SER A 675 9.57 -11.73 57.28
N ARG A 676 9.97 -13.02 57.29
CA ARG A 676 10.22 -13.93 58.43
C ARG A 676 9.07 -14.06 59.45
N GLU A 677 8.36 -15.19 59.37
CA GLU A 677 8.13 -16.18 60.46
C GLU A 677 7.53 -17.46 59.81
N ARG A 678 8.18 -18.65 59.85
CA ARG A 678 8.15 -19.70 60.89
C ARG A 678 6.73 -20.31 61.07
N LEU A 679 6.48 -21.63 61.00
CA LEU A 679 7.26 -22.80 61.46
C LEU A 679 7.16 -24.04 60.51
N ALA A 680 8.01 -25.05 60.73
CA ALA A 680 8.10 -26.34 60.00
C ALA A 680 7.88 -27.53 61.01
N PRO A 681 8.41 -28.77 60.88
CA PRO A 681 8.93 -29.58 59.75
C PRO A 681 8.56 -31.10 59.76
N THR A 682 8.90 -31.86 58.69
CA THR A 682 9.44 -33.26 58.70
C THR A 682 10.14 -33.52 57.33
N LEU A 683 11.47 -33.72 57.24
CA LEU A 683 12.24 -35.00 57.29
C LEU A 683 11.68 -36.13 56.37
N HIS A 684 12.43 -36.88 55.55
CA HIS A 684 13.89 -37.04 55.29
C HIS A 684 14.09 -37.73 53.90
N SER A 685 14.96 -37.24 52.99
CA SER A 685 16.32 -37.75 52.64
C SER A 685 16.46 -38.93 51.64
N LEU A 686 17.45 -38.82 50.73
CA LEU A 686 18.04 -39.86 49.83
C LEU A 686 17.15 -40.32 48.64
N GLY A 687 17.65 -40.71 47.46
CA GLY A 687 19.01 -40.68 46.90
C GLY A 687 19.20 -41.71 45.76
N ALA A 688 19.87 -41.32 44.66
CA ALA A 688 20.35 -42.16 43.53
C ALA A 688 19.31 -42.98 42.71
N GLY A 689 19.44 -42.97 41.36
CA GLY A 689 18.52 -43.68 40.44
C GLY A 689 19.09 -44.95 39.79
N ARG A 690 18.29 -45.63 38.97
CA ARG A 690 18.73 -46.60 37.94
C ARG A 690 17.64 -46.88 36.88
N ARG A 691 18.08 -47.37 35.71
CA ARG A 691 17.27 -47.68 34.51
C ARG A 691 16.54 -49.02 34.60
N SER A 692 15.37 -49.16 33.95
CA SER A 692 15.08 -50.29 33.03
C SER A 692 13.77 -50.15 32.22
N ARG A 693 13.78 -50.71 31.00
CA ARG A 693 12.67 -51.00 30.03
C ARG A 693 11.44 -51.64 30.72
N THR A 694 10.20 -51.66 30.21
CA THR A 694 9.61 -51.83 28.84
C THR A 694 8.26 -51.06 28.71
N GLY A 695 7.54 -50.95 27.59
CA GLY A 695 7.68 -51.42 26.18
C GLY A 695 6.33 -51.33 25.42
N SER A 696 6.31 -51.45 24.08
CA SER A 696 5.14 -51.17 23.22
C SER A 696 4.33 -52.42 22.79
N PRO A 697 3.02 -52.31 22.51
CA PRO A 697 2.26 -53.30 21.75
C PRO A 697 2.10 -52.91 20.26
N THR A 698 2.29 -53.87 19.35
CA THR A 698 2.20 -53.68 17.89
C THR A 698 0.87 -54.14 17.27
N ARG A 699 0.55 -53.51 16.14
CA ARG A 699 -0.60 -53.70 15.25
C ARG A 699 -0.63 -55.11 14.62
N LYS A 700 -1.83 -55.67 14.40
CA LYS A 700 -2.08 -56.78 13.44
C LYS A 700 -3.10 -56.36 12.38
N SER A 701 -2.93 -56.89 11.17
CA SER A 701 -3.78 -56.67 9.99
C SER A 701 -4.54 -57.95 9.61
N PRO A 702 -5.75 -57.86 9.02
CA PRO A 702 -6.45 -59.00 8.42
C PRO A 702 -6.11 -59.17 6.92
N LEU A 703 -6.42 -60.35 6.37
CA LEU A 703 -6.31 -60.68 4.94
C LEU A 703 -7.60 -61.40 4.50
N MET A 704 -8.01 -61.19 3.25
CA MET A 704 -9.25 -61.69 2.61
C MET A 704 -9.22 -63.23 2.40
N THR A 705 -10.28 -63.98 2.06
CA THR A 705 -11.25 -63.98 0.92
C THR A 705 -12.23 -65.18 1.11
N PRO A 706 -13.24 -65.48 0.24
CA PRO A 706 -13.97 -64.69 -0.76
C PRO A 706 -15.53 -64.74 -0.56
N LEU A 707 -16.28 -64.18 -1.51
CA LEU A 707 -17.75 -64.33 -1.65
C LEU A 707 -18.12 -65.54 -2.52
N GLU A 708 -19.25 -66.19 -2.18
CA GLU A 708 -20.02 -67.09 -3.04
C GLU A 708 -21.50 -66.64 -3.07
N GLU A 709 -22.28 -67.15 -4.02
CA GLU A 709 -23.52 -66.55 -4.53
C GLU A 709 -24.76 -66.69 -3.62
N SER A 710 -25.57 -65.62 -3.51
CA SER A 710 -27.02 -65.59 -3.82
C SER A 710 -27.63 -64.19 -3.72
#